data_AF-A0A3B9P7W1-F1
#
_entry.id   AF-A0A3B9P7W1-F1
#
_cell.length_a   1.000
_cell.length_b   1.000
_cell.length_c   1.000
_cell.angle_alpha   90.00
_cell.angle_beta   90.00
_cell.angle_gamma   90.00
#
_symmetry.space_group_name_H-M   'P 1'
#
loop_
_entity.id
_entity.type
_entity.pdbx_description
1 polymer ?
#
loop_
_entity_poly.entity_id
_entity_poly.type
_entity_poly.pdbx_seq_one_letter_code
_entity_poly.pdbx_strand_id
1 'polypeptide(L)'
;MSQSENFPPQAQNKNENSTNWGLVFFLASLAVYLLTRLIRLPDFPIFFFTDEAIQTQHAADLLANGFRDPQGGFLPTFFENGGQYNLSLSVYAQVIPTLLFGKSVWVTRGTSAALSLFAPIFLGLILRDHLNRRLWWTAPLLLAMIPAWFLHSRTAFETVLMASMVAPFLYYYLSYRQGNLNKLYPALIFGALAFYAYSPGQVIVVLTGLFLLIIDARYHLEHKKTALAGLVLLFLLALPYLRFTLTHENELTQHLTLLNSYWVKDIPLTEKLAAFMIRYLKGFNPFYWFYPRPSILKRLAPNITLPTWLFSNQFDLDRHTMKAYGHILWVTFPLFISGLVHTIKCFKDPAHRVLLFALLAAPSGAAIVDWGITRGLVFILPATLLMAIGLDKLSNWIILHWQIKPQTLIVLTFLLLALSSFWMLSDALLNSPTWYTDYGLTGMQYGAQQVFTRAVEIARSQPDTKVLVSSTWANGTDVFLRFFGDGIPNLEMGNINAYGMSYLPLDAHTLFIMTEEDLAWIAESGKFTDVSIEETLLYPDGSTGFYFVRLAYIPNIKEILASEREARQALRTEQIIWQGEKVQVAYPELDINEIQAVFDGDPTSLIRTLEANPLKLVVTFSKQTLINSVNLKIGGTPTHITL
;
A
#
# COMPACT_ATOMS: atom_id res chain seq x y z
N MET A 1 -30.28 52.11 -15.03
CA MET A 1 -28.88 52.26 -14.54
C MET A 1 -28.36 50.88 -14.20
N SER A 2 -27.77 50.19 -15.18
CA SER A 2 -27.11 48.89 -15.01
C SER A 2 -25.66 49.04 -15.44
N GLN A 3 -24.73 48.96 -14.50
CA GLN A 3 -23.31 48.89 -14.83
C GLN A 3 -22.98 47.44 -15.18
N SER A 4 -22.87 47.17 -16.48
CA SER A 4 -22.24 45.99 -17.04
C SER A 4 -20.73 46.11 -16.84
N GLU A 5 -20.15 45.26 -16.00
CA GLU A 5 -18.70 45.07 -15.95
C GLU A 5 -18.21 44.52 -17.29
N ASN A 6 -17.59 45.40 -18.08
CA ASN A 6 -16.91 45.06 -19.32
C ASN A 6 -15.67 44.21 -19.00
N PHE A 7 -15.77 42.90 -19.22
CA PHE A 7 -14.58 42.06 -19.42
C PHE A 7 -13.95 42.45 -20.77
N PRO A 8 -12.64 42.73 -20.84
CA PRO A 8 -11.98 42.96 -22.11
C PRO A 8 -12.00 41.66 -22.94
N PRO A 9 -12.22 41.75 -24.26
CA PRO A 9 -12.25 40.58 -25.13
C PRO A 9 -10.88 39.89 -25.12
N GLN A 10 -10.87 38.60 -24.77
CA GLN A 10 -9.72 37.74 -25.01
C GLN A 10 -9.51 37.67 -26.52
N ALA A 11 -8.49 38.39 -27.00
CA ALA A 11 -8.06 38.34 -28.38
C ALA A 11 -7.65 36.89 -28.72
N GLN A 12 -8.52 36.20 -29.46
CA GLN A 12 -8.22 34.98 -30.19
C GLN A 12 -7.22 35.30 -31.31
N ASN A 13 -5.95 35.47 -30.98
CA ASN A 13 -4.87 35.27 -31.94
C ASN A 13 -4.33 33.85 -31.73
N LYS A 14 -4.89 32.90 -32.49
CA LYS A 14 -4.26 31.60 -32.76
C LYS A 14 -2.95 31.87 -33.53
N ASN A 15 -1.88 32.17 -32.81
CA ASN A 15 -0.53 32.07 -33.34
C ASN A 15 -0.17 30.58 -33.39
N GLU A 16 -0.14 29.99 -34.59
CA GLU A 16 0.25 28.60 -34.86
C GLU A 16 1.66 28.26 -34.33
N ASN A 17 2.51 29.26 -34.06
CA ASN A 17 3.83 29.07 -33.42
C ASN A 17 3.79 28.91 -31.88
N SER A 18 2.67 29.24 -31.21
CA SER A 18 2.55 29.11 -29.74
C SER A 18 2.25 27.68 -29.28
N THR A 19 1.68 26.85 -30.17
CA THR A 19 1.26 25.48 -29.89
C THR A 19 2.46 24.52 -29.75
N ASN A 20 3.60 24.85 -30.38
CA ASN A 20 4.77 23.97 -30.41
C ASN A 20 5.57 23.97 -29.08
N TRP A 21 5.73 25.14 -28.44
CA TRP A 21 6.50 25.24 -27.20
C TRP A 21 5.84 24.51 -26.01
N GLY A 22 4.52 24.61 -25.86
CA GLY A 22 3.81 23.92 -24.79
C GLY A 22 3.98 22.40 -24.87
N LEU A 23 3.96 21.84 -26.08
CA LEU A 23 4.20 20.42 -26.31
C LEU A 23 5.65 20.02 -26.00
N VAL A 24 6.64 20.81 -26.42
CA VAL A 24 8.06 20.57 -26.10
C VAL A 24 8.28 20.52 -24.59
N PHE A 25 7.77 21.51 -23.84
CA PHE A 25 7.88 21.50 -22.38
C PHE A 25 7.13 20.35 -21.73
N PHE A 26 5.99 19.94 -22.28
CA PHE A 26 5.26 18.79 -21.77
C PHE A 26 6.02 17.47 -21.97
N LEU A 27 6.56 17.24 -23.17
CA LEU A 27 7.38 16.06 -23.45
C LEU A 27 8.65 16.05 -22.60
N ALA A 28 9.32 17.20 -22.45
CA ALA A 28 10.47 17.34 -21.57
C ALA A 28 10.10 17.08 -20.09
N SER A 29 8.92 17.54 -19.65
CA SER A 29 8.41 17.31 -18.29
C SER A 29 8.10 15.83 -18.03
N LEU A 30 7.54 15.13 -19.01
CA LEU A 30 7.35 13.68 -18.96
C LEU A 30 8.68 12.93 -18.95
N ALA A 31 9.68 13.37 -19.71
CA ALA A 31 11.02 12.79 -19.68
C ALA A 31 11.67 12.94 -18.29
N VAL A 32 11.59 14.13 -17.67
CA VAL A 32 12.07 14.35 -16.29
C VAL A 32 11.30 13.46 -15.30
N TYR A 33 9.97 13.39 -15.42
CA TYR A 33 9.16 12.49 -14.59
C TYR A 33 9.65 11.04 -14.70
N LEU A 34 9.84 10.53 -15.92
CA LEU A 34 10.24 9.15 -16.15
C LEU A 34 11.68 8.87 -15.68
N LEU A 35 12.62 9.75 -16.02
CA LEU A 35 14.03 9.63 -15.59
C LEU A 35 14.14 9.58 -14.06
N THR A 36 13.40 10.44 -13.37
CA THR A 36 13.41 10.45 -11.89
C THR A 36 12.82 9.20 -11.26
N ARG A 37 12.00 8.42 -11.99
CA ARG A 37 11.51 7.10 -11.52
C ARG A 37 12.46 5.97 -11.89
N LEU A 38 13.04 5.98 -13.08
CA LEU A 38 13.82 4.83 -13.59
C LEU A 38 15.29 4.81 -13.14
N ILE A 39 15.90 5.97 -12.87
CA ILE A 39 17.30 6.01 -12.43
C ILE A 39 17.43 5.29 -11.08
N ARG A 40 18.33 4.30 -11.02
CA ARG A 40 18.65 3.52 -9.81
C ARG A 40 17.39 2.95 -9.13
N LEU A 41 16.44 2.45 -9.93
CA LEU A 41 15.14 1.98 -9.47
C LEU A 41 15.18 0.87 -8.39
N PRO A 42 16.10 -0.11 -8.46
CA PRO A 42 16.26 -1.10 -7.39
C PRO A 42 16.81 -0.50 -6.09
N ASP A 43 17.58 0.59 -6.16
CA ASP A 43 18.27 1.17 -5.01
C ASP A 43 17.38 2.07 -4.13
N PHE A 44 16.28 2.60 -4.68
CA PHE A 44 15.30 3.37 -3.90
C PHE A 44 13.86 3.11 -4.34
N PRO A 45 12.93 2.77 -3.40
CA PRO A 45 13.17 2.59 -1.95
C PRO A 45 14.13 1.45 -1.61
N ILE A 46 14.83 1.56 -0.47
CA ILE A 46 15.89 0.60 -0.08
C ILE A 46 15.37 -0.80 0.23
N PHE A 47 14.13 -0.90 0.70
CA PHE A 47 13.45 -2.16 0.91
C PHE A 47 12.86 -2.64 -0.41
N PHE A 48 12.67 -3.95 -0.57
CA PHE A 48 11.80 -4.52 -1.60
C PHE A 48 10.75 -5.34 -0.88
N PHE A 49 9.50 -4.89 -0.90
CA PHE A 49 8.47 -5.41 -0.01
C PHE A 49 7.79 -6.65 -0.59
N THR A 50 7.20 -7.50 0.26
CA THR A 50 6.50 -8.70 -0.21
C THR A 50 5.26 -8.39 -1.03
N ASP A 51 4.53 -7.32 -0.71
CA ASP A 51 3.42 -6.83 -1.54
C ASP A 51 3.88 -6.39 -2.96
N GLU A 52 5.18 -6.09 -3.16
CA GLU A 52 5.74 -5.87 -4.50
C GLU A 52 6.08 -7.22 -5.17
N ALA A 53 6.79 -8.09 -4.45
CA ALA A 53 7.27 -9.38 -4.96
C ALA A 53 6.12 -10.30 -5.39
N ILE A 54 5.05 -10.36 -4.59
CA ILE A 54 3.93 -11.27 -4.79
C ILE A 54 3.19 -11.02 -6.12
N GLN A 55 3.16 -9.76 -6.59
CA GLN A 55 2.46 -9.42 -7.83
C GLN A 55 3.13 -10.05 -9.05
N THR A 56 4.46 -9.93 -9.11
CA THR A 56 5.29 -10.52 -10.15
C THR A 56 5.37 -12.04 -9.98
N GLN A 57 5.39 -12.54 -8.74
CA GLN A 57 5.35 -13.97 -8.47
C GLN A 57 4.04 -14.60 -8.97
N HIS A 58 2.88 -14.01 -8.68
CA HIS A 58 1.60 -14.48 -9.21
C HIS A 58 1.52 -14.38 -10.74
N ALA A 59 2.15 -13.37 -11.33
CA ALA A 59 2.24 -13.26 -12.78
C ALA A 59 3.05 -14.43 -13.38
N ALA A 60 4.14 -14.83 -12.73
CA ALA A 60 4.90 -16.02 -13.10
C ALA A 60 4.09 -17.31 -12.89
N ASP A 61 3.35 -17.42 -11.78
CA ASP A 61 2.49 -18.58 -11.49
C ASP A 61 1.37 -18.74 -12.53
N LEU A 62 0.73 -17.63 -12.93
CA LEU A 62 -0.26 -17.63 -14.01
C LEU A 62 0.32 -18.16 -15.32
N LEU A 63 1.52 -17.69 -15.69
CA LEU A 63 2.19 -18.15 -16.91
C LEU A 63 2.49 -19.66 -16.82
N ALA A 64 2.98 -20.13 -15.68
CA ALA A 64 3.28 -21.55 -15.45
C ALA A 64 2.03 -22.44 -15.45
N ASN A 65 0.89 -21.94 -14.92
CA ASN A 65 -0.34 -22.70 -14.75
C ASN A 65 -1.34 -22.53 -15.91
N GLY A 66 -0.93 -21.93 -17.03
CA GLY A 66 -1.81 -21.71 -18.19
C GLY A 66 -2.98 -20.79 -17.88
N PHE A 67 -2.71 -19.68 -17.18
CA PHE A 67 -3.64 -18.64 -16.73
C PHE A 67 -4.73 -19.12 -15.75
N ARG A 68 -4.38 -20.10 -14.91
CA ARG A 68 -5.25 -20.60 -13.85
C ARG A 68 -4.69 -20.32 -12.46
N ASP A 69 -5.58 -20.08 -11.51
CA ASP A 69 -5.26 -20.04 -10.08
C ASP A 69 -5.00 -21.45 -9.51
N PRO A 70 -4.52 -21.58 -8.26
CA PRO A 70 -4.31 -22.88 -7.61
C PRO A 70 -5.58 -23.74 -7.47
N GLN A 71 -6.77 -23.13 -7.54
CA GLN A 71 -8.07 -23.79 -7.49
C GLN A 71 -8.58 -24.21 -8.89
N GLY A 72 -7.82 -23.94 -9.95
CA GLY A 72 -8.14 -24.26 -11.34
C GLY A 72 -9.01 -23.22 -12.07
N GLY A 73 -9.34 -22.11 -11.43
CA GLY A 73 -10.10 -21.00 -11.98
C GLY A 73 -9.34 -20.26 -13.09
N PHE A 74 -9.95 -20.17 -14.28
CA PHE A 74 -9.35 -19.47 -15.41
C PHE A 74 -9.55 -17.95 -15.31
N LEU A 75 -8.46 -17.20 -15.45
CA LEU A 75 -8.41 -15.74 -15.29
C LEU A 75 -9.09 -15.30 -13.98
N PRO A 76 -8.49 -15.63 -12.82
CA PRO A 76 -9.05 -15.26 -11.53
C PRO A 76 -9.26 -13.74 -11.43
N THR A 77 -10.37 -13.33 -10.82
CA THR A 77 -10.68 -11.89 -10.69
C THR A 77 -9.71 -11.21 -9.72
N PHE A 78 -9.41 -11.86 -8.60
CA PHE A 78 -8.44 -11.42 -7.60
C PHE A 78 -7.47 -12.55 -7.25
N PHE A 79 -6.29 -12.17 -6.76
CA PHE A 79 -5.25 -13.06 -6.27
C PHE A 79 -5.03 -12.84 -4.78
N GLU A 80 -4.61 -13.91 -4.11
CA GLU A 80 -4.36 -13.91 -2.68
C GLU A 80 -3.04 -13.19 -2.34
N ASN A 81 -3.05 -12.39 -1.28
CA ASN A 81 -1.89 -11.74 -0.70
C ASN A 81 -2.03 -11.79 0.83
N GLY A 82 -1.18 -12.57 1.49
CA GLY A 82 -1.18 -12.69 2.95
C GLY A 82 -2.51 -13.17 3.53
N GLY A 83 -3.19 -14.13 2.90
CA GLY A 83 -4.48 -14.65 3.35
C GLY A 83 -5.70 -13.83 2.90
N GLN A 84 -5.55 -12.90 1.95
CA GLN A 84 -6.63 -12.03 1.47
C GLN A 84 -6.64 -11.92 -0.05
N TYR A 85 -7.81 -11.96 -0.67
CA TYR A 85 -7.96 -11.64 -2.10
C TYR A 85 -8.03 -10.12 -2.30
N ASN A 86 -6.92 -9.50 -2.70
CA ASN A 86 -6.85 -8.03 -2.86
C ASN A 86 -6.04 -7.54 -4.07
N LEU A 87 -5.35 -8.42 -4.79
CA LEU A 87 -4.58 -8.09 -6.00
C LEU A 87 -5.37 -8.44 -7.25
N SER A 88 -5.23 -7.67 -8.34
CA SER A 88 -5.86 -8.02 -9.62
C SER A 88 -5.13 -7.38 -10.79
N LEU A 89 -5.50 -6.16 -11.20
CA LEU A 89 -4.87 -5.48 -12.34
C LEU A 89 -3.35 -5.40 -12.21
N SER A 90 -2.86 -5.25 -10.97
CA SER A 90 -1.45 -5.23 -10.62
C SER A 90 -0.70 -6.49 -11.03
N VAL A 91 -1.29 -7.68 -10.85
CA VAL A 91 -0.72 -8.97 -11.30
C VAL A 91 -0.75 -9.06 -12.83
N TYR A 92 -1.89 -8.78 -13.44
CA TYR A 92 -2.03 -8.86 -14.90
C TYR A 92 -1.08 -7.92 -15.63
N ALA A 93 -0.81 -6.73 -15.08
CA ALA A 93 0.16 -5.78 -15.60
C ALA A 93 1.59 -6.36 -15.66
N GLN A 94 1.95 -7.25 -14.73
CA GLN A 94 3.29 -7.85 -14.66
C GLN A 94 3.47 -9.04 -15.61
N VAL A 95 2.39 -9.62 -16.18
CA VAL A 95 2.47 -10.83 -17.01
C VAL A 95 3.40 -10.66 -18.22
N ILE A 96 3.19 -9.62 -19.04
CA ILE A 96 4.01 -9.39 -20.24
C ILE A 96 5.47 -9.06 -19.87
N PRO A 97 5.75 -8.12 -18.95
CA PRO A 97 7.12 -7.85 -18.50
C PRO A 97 7.83 -9.09 -17.93
N THR A 98 7.14 -9.89 -17.13
CA THR A 98 7.69 -11.12 -16.53
C THR A 98 8.01 -12.16 -17.60
N LEU A 99 7.14 -12.32 -18.60
CA LEU A 99 7.38 -13.23 -19.72
C LEU A 99 8.62 -12.83 -20.55
N LEU A 100 8.83 -11.52 -20.75
CA LEU A 100 9.91 -11.01 -21.61
C LEU A 100 11.26 -10.90 -20.89
N PHE A 101 11.26 -10.56 -19.60
CA PHE A 101 12.47 -10.18 -18.86
C PHE A 101 12.72 -11.02 -17.60
N GLY A 102 11.81 -11.92 -17.23
CA GLY A 102 11.87 -12.69 -16.01
C GLY A 102 11.55 -11.88 -14.74
N LYS A 103 11.63 -12.55 -13.59
CA LYS A 103 11.41 -11.93 -12.28
C LYS A 103 12.65 -11.12 -11.87
N SER A 104 12.47 -9.84 -11.59
CA SER A 104 13.49 -9.02 -10.92
C SER A 104 12.85 -7.80 -10.26
N VAL A 105 13.56 -7.19 -9.31
CA VAL A 105 13.14 -5.95 -8.65
C VAL A 105 12.94 -4.84 -9.69
N TRP A 106 13.84 -4.74 -10.67
CA TRP A 106 13.76 -3.73 -11.72
C TRP A 106 12.54 -3.90 -12.60
N VAL A 107 12.24 -5.13 -13.05
CA VAL A 107 11.06 -5.42 -13.89
C VAL A 107 9.78 -5.09 -13.12
N THR A 108 9.68 -5.57 -11.88
CA THR A 108 8.51 -5.38 -11.00
C THR A 108 8.20 -3.89 -10.82
N ARG A 109 9.19 -3.09 -10.42
CA ARG A 109 9.04 -1.66 -10.20
C ARG A 109 8.95 -0.87 -11.50
N GLY A 110 9.65 -1.29 -12.55
CA GLY A 110 9.69 -0.65 -13.85
C GLY A 110 8.32 -0.66 -14.52
N THR A 111 7.59 -1.77 -14.42
CA THR A 111 6.20 -1.89 -14.86
C THR A 111 5.30 -0.86 -14.17
N SER A 112 5.40 -0.75 -12.84
CA SER A 112 4.64 0.22 -12.05
C SER A 112 4.99 1.66 -12.42
N ALA A 113 6.28 1.98 -12.54
CA ALA A 113 6.76 3.29 -12.96
C ALA A 113 6.24 3.67 -14.36
N ALA A 114 6.22 2.72 -15.30
CA ALA A 114 5.67 2.95 -16.64
C ALA A 114 4.16 3.19 -16.61
N LEU A 115 3.40 2.40 -15.86
CA LEU A 115 1.95 2.59 -15.70
C LEU A 115 1.61 3.87 -14.94
N SER A 116 2.53 4.35 -14.09
CA SER A 116 2.34 5.63 -13.41
C SER A 116 2.28 6.82 -14.36
N LEU A 117 2.78 6.71 -15.60
CA LEU A 117 2.75 7.77 -16.63
C LEU A 117 1.34 8.19 -17.04
N PHE A 118 0.34 7.32 -16.84
CA PHE A 118 -1.06 7.71 -17.07
C PHE A 118 -1.45 8.92 -16.22
N ALA A 119 -1.00 9.01 -14.97
CA ALA A 119 -1.30 10.17 -14.13
C ALA A 119 -0.78 11.50 -14.72
N PRO A 120 0.55 11.75 -14.86
CA PRO A 120 1.06 13.03 -15.33
C PRO A 120 0.59 13.37 -16.75
N ILE A 121 0.40 12.37 -17.63
CA ILE A 121 -0.13 12.59 -18.98
C ILE A 121 -1.55 13.16 -18.89
N PHE A 122 -2.46 12.44 -18.24
CA PHE A 122 -3.87 12.84 -18.23
C PHE A 122 -4.13 14.06 -17.35
N LEU A 123 -3.36 14.30 -16.28
CA LEU A 123 -3.42 15.56 -15.53
C LEU A 123 -3.01 16.77 -16.39
N GLY A 124 -1.95 16.64 -17.20
CA GLY A 124 -1.56 17.67 -18.16
C GLY A 124 -2.64 17.91 -19.22
N LEU A 125 -3.26 16.85 -19.74
CA LEU A 125 -4.36 16.94 -20.70
C LEU A 125 -5.61 17.59 -20.08
N ILE A 126 -5.96 17.29 -18.82
CA ILE A 126 -7.06 17.96 -18.10
C ILE A 126 -6.80 19.47 -18.00
N LEU A 127 -5.57 19.86 -17.64
CA LEU A 127 -5.20 21.28 -17.57
C LEU A 127 -5.31 21.98 -18.92
N ARG A 128 -4.93 21.30 -20.01
CA ARG A 128 -4.94 21.84 -21.37
C ARG A 128 -6.34 21.93 -21.94
N ASP A 129 -7.08 20.81 -21.94
CA ASP A 129 -8.31 20.61 -22.72
C ASP A 129 -9.56 21.04 -21.95
N HIS A 130 -9.54 20.96 -20.61
CA HIS A 130 -10.73 21.19 -19.78
C HIS A 130 -10.62 22.42 -18.90
N LEU A 131 -9.43 22.71 -18.36
CA LEU A 131 -9.20 23.88 -17.50
C LEU A 131 -8.56 25.07 -18.25
N ASN A 132 -8.20 24.89 -19.53
CA ASN A 132 -7.64 25.92 -20.41
C ASN A 132 -6.45 26.69 -19.81
N ARG A 133 -5.52 25.99 -19.14
CA ARG A 133 -4.37 26.59 -18.47
C ARG A 133 -3.15 26.69 -19.39
N ARG A 134 -2.44 27.81 -19.33
CA ARG A 134 -1.24 28.04 -20.14
C ARG A 134 -0.10 27.14 -19.70
N LEU A 135 0.05 26.95 -18.39
CA LEU A 135 1.10 26.13 -17.78
C LEU A 135 0.70 24.65 -17.64
N TRP A 136 -0.13 24.12 -18.53
CA TRP A 136 -0.60 22.72 -18.48
C TRP A 136 0.54 21.69 -18.48
N TRP A 137 1.68 22.02 -19.10
CA TRP A 137 2.89 21.19 -19.11
C TRP A 137 3.57 21.04 -17.75
N THR A 138 3.18 21.82 -16.73
CA THR A 138 3.75 21.73 -15.37
C THR A 138 3.21 20.56 -14.56
N ALA A 139 2.06 19.98 -14.93
CA ALA A 139 1.46 18.86 -14.20
C ALA A 139 2.43 17.68 -13.97
N PRO A 140 3.15 17.17 -14.99
CA PRO A 140 4.13 16.12 -14.79
C PRO A 140 5.23 16.48 -13.77
N LEU A 141 5.73 17.72 -13.79
CA LEU A 141 6.78 18.14 -12.86
C LEU A 141 6.25 18.37 -11.45
N LEU A 142 5.07 18.98 -11.31
CA LEU A 142 4.37 19.13 -10.03
C LEU A 142 4.08 17.77 -9.39
N LEU A 143 3.64 16.80 -10.17
CA LEU A 143 3.49 15.43 -9.68
C LEU A 143 4.86 14.80 -9.37
N ALA A 144 5.87 15.10 -10.19
CA ALA A 144 7.22 14.54 -10.03
C ALA A 144 7.86 14.93 -8.69
N MET A 145 7.65 16.17 -8.23
CA MET A 145 8.22 16.71 -7.00
C MET A 145 7.43 16.35 -5.72
N ILE A 146 6.31 15.63 -5.82
CA ILE A 146 5.50 15.25 -4.65
C ILE A 146 6.13 14.03 -3.98
N PRO A 147 6.63 14.13 -2.72
CA PRO A 147 7.41 13.07 -2.08
C PRO A 147 6.68 11.73 -1.98
N ALA A 148 5.41 11.73 -1.55
CA ALA A 148 4.63 10.50 -1.47
C ALA A 148 4.43 9.85 -2.84
N TRP A 149 4.16 10.65 -3.87
CA TRP A 149 4.05 10.13 -5.24
C TRP A 149 5.40 9.62 -5.75
N PHE A 150 6.49 10.33 -5.52
CA PHE A 150 7.83 9.91 -5.89
C PHE A 150 8.22 8.56 -5.27
N LEU A 151 7.98 8.37 -3.97
CA LEU A 151 8.21 7.09 -3.31
C LEU A 151 7.36 5.98 -3.92
N HIS A 152 6.03 6.16 -3.97
CA HIS A 152 5.12 5.09 -4.38
C HIS A 152 5.10 4.81 -5.89
N SER A 153 5.43 5.78 -6.75
CA SER A 153 5.62 5.54 -8.19
C SER A 153 6.93 4.83 -8.53
N ARG A 154 7.79 4.62 -7.53
CA ARG A 154 9.00 3.78 -7.62
C ARG A 154 8.83 2.42 -6.94
N THR A 155 7.70 2.16 -6.29
CA THR A 155 7.34 0.82 -5.81
C THR A 155 6.34 0.17 -6.75
N ALA A 156 6.17 -1.14 -6.64
CA ALA A 156 5.12 -1.87 -7.33
C ALA A 156 3.79 -1.94 -6.57
N PHE A 157 3.51 -1.05 -5.62
CA PHE A 157 2.23 -1.11 -4.88
C PHE A 157 1.03 -0.76 -5.77
N GLU A 158 -0.07 -1.44 -5.52
CA GLU A 158 -1.34 -1.34 -6.26
C GLU A 158 -1.95 0.07 -6.17
N THR A 159 -1.64 0.80 -5.11
CA THR A 159 -2.15 2.16 -4.88
C THR A 159 -1.75 3.14 -5.99
N VAL A 160 -0.50 3.09 -6.49
CA VAL A 160 -0.07 4.01 -7.55
C VAL A 160 -0.72 3.65 -8.88
N LEU A 161 -0.90 2.35 -9.14
CA LEU A 161 -1.61 1.88 -10.32
C LEU A 161 -3.06 2.35 -10.31
N MET A 162 -3.76 2.17 -9.19
CA MET A 162 -5.12 2.65 -8.99
C MET A 162 -5.23 4.16 -9.24
N ALA A 163 -4.40 4.96 -8.56
CA ALA A 163 -4.43 6.41 -8.73
C ALA A 163 -4.12 6.82 -10.18
N SER A 164 -3.20 6.10 -10.85
CA SER A 164 -2.86 6.39 -12.24
C SER A 164 -4.00 6.12 -13.22
N MET A 165 -4.90 5.17 -12.91
CA MET A 165 -6.11 4.91 -13.70
C MET A 165 -7.25 5.90 -13.41
N VAL A 166 -7.26 6.57 -12.24
CA VAL A 166 -8.24 7.62 -11.93
C VAL A 166 -8.05 8.86 -12.80
N ALA A 167 -6.82 9.22 -13.17
CA ALA A 167 -6.55 10.39 -14.02
C ALA A 167 -7.20 10.30 -15.43
N PRO A 168 -7.02 9.24 -16.22
CA PRO A 168 -7.73 9.06 -17.49
C PRO A 168 -9.24 8.90 -17.31
N PHE A 169 -9.72 8.28 -16.23
CA PHE A 169 -11.14 8.24 -15.90
C PHE A 169 -11.75 9.65 -15.83
N LEU A 170 -11.13 10.55 -15.07
CA LEU A 170 -11.58 11.94 -14.95
C LEU A 170 -11.46 12.71 -16.28
N TYR A 171 -10.37 12.53 -17.02
CA TYR A 171 -10.19 13.19 -18.32
C TYR A 171 -11.28 12.80 -19.33
N TYR A 172 -11.53 11.49 -19.50
CA TYR A 172 -12.53 11.04 -20.44
C TYR A 172 -13.95 11.40 -20.00
N TYR A 173 -14.22 11.41 -18.68
CA TYR A 173 -15.49 11.91 -18.18
C TYR A 173 -15.69 13.41 -18.47
N LEU A 174 -14.67 14.24 -18.28
CA LEU A 174 -14.72 15.65 -18.64
C LEU A 174 -14.92 15.87 -20.14
N SER A 175 -14.23 15.07 -20.97
CA SER A 175 -14.44 15.06 -22.42
C SER A 175 -15.88 14.70 -22.80
N TYR A 176 -16.47 13.71 -22.11
CA TYR A 176 -17.89 13.36 -22.26
C TYR A 176 -18.78 14.57 -21.93
N ARG A 177 -18.52 15.28 -20.83
CA ARG A 177 -19.30 16.46 -20.41
C ARG A 177 -19.20 17.64 -21.37
N GLN A 178 -18.14 17.72 -22.17
CA GLN A 178 -17.95 18.75 -23.19
C GLN A 178 -18.54 18.38 -24.57
N GLY A 179 -19.35 17.31 -24.65
CA GLY A 179 -20.08 16.94 -25.87
C GLY A 179 -19.48 15.78 -26.66
N ASN A 180 -18.30 15.27 -26.30
CA ASN A 180 -17.73 14.08 -26.93
C ASN A 180 -18.34 12.80 -26.32
N LEU A 181 -19.60 12.52 -26.69
CA LEU A 181 -20.42 11.49 -26.03
C LEU A 181 -19.75 10.11 -25.91
N ASN A 182 -19.00 9.69 -26.94
CA ASN A 182 -18.31 8.39 -26.94
C ASN A 182 -17.18 8.28 -25.90
N LYS A 183 -16.76 9.38 -25.28
CA LYS A 183 -15.74 9.36 -24.21
C LYS A 183 -16.27 8.85 -22.87
N LEU A 184 -17.58 8.64 -22.73
CA LEU A 184 -18.13 7.94 -21.57
C LEU A 184 -17.57 6.51 -21.44
N TYR A 185 -17.43 5.79 -22.56
CA TYR A 185 -16.97 4.40 -22.55
C TYR A 185 -15.53 4.22 -22.05
N PRO A 186 -14.51 4.93 -22.55
CA PRO A 186 -13.17 4.86 -21.97
C PRO A 186 -13.15 5.37 -20.52
N ALA A 187 -13.98 6.36 -20.14
CA ALA A 187 -14.09 6.76 -18.74
C ALA A 187 -14.51 5.57 -17.85
N LEU A 188 -15.54 4.82 -18.25
CA LEU A 188 -15.98 3.62 -17.53
C LEU A 188 -14.92 2.52 -17.50
N ILE A 189 -14.18 2.30 -18.59
CA ILE A 189 -13.08 1.33 -18.65
C ILE A 189 -11.97 1.71 -17.65
N PHE A 190 -11.51 2.96 -17.65
CA PHE A 190 -10.48 3.40 -16.71
C PHE A 190 -10.98 3.44 -15.26
N GLY A 191 -12.26 3.76 -15.04
CA GLY A 191 -12.89 3.60 -13.73
C GLY A 191 -12.87 2.15 -13.26
N ALA A 192 -13.21 1.19 -14.12
CA ALA A 192 -13.13 -0.23 -13.81
C ALA A 192 -11.69 -0.69 -13.55
N LEU A 193 -10.72 -0.23 -14.35
CA LEU A 193 -9.30 -0.53 -14.12
C LEU A 193 -8.84 -0.01 -12.74
N ALA A 194 -9.25 1.20 -12.34
CA ALA A 194 -8.99 1.72 -10.99
C ALA A 194 -9.69 0.88 -9.89
N PHE A 195 -10.93 0.43 -10.13
CA PHE A 195 -11.69 -0.43 -9.24
C PHE A 195 -10.99 -1.78 -8.98
N TYR A 196 -10.47 -2.42 -10.04
CA TYR A 196 -9.75 -3.69 -9.95
C TYR A 196 -8.25 -3.52 -9.61
N ALA A 197 -7.74 -2.30 -9.51
CA ALA A 197 -6.34 -2.11 -9.14
C ALA A 197 -6.13 -2.30 -7.64
N TYR A 198 -6.97 -1.70 -6.78
CA TYR A 198 -6.75 -1.66 -5.34
C TYR A 198 -8.06 -1.52 -4.56
N SER A 199 -8.19 -2.23 -3.43
CA SER A 199 -9.43 -2.31 -2.63
C SER A 199 -10.01 -0.93 -2.23
N PRO A 200 -9.26 0.00 -1.62
CA PRO A 200 -9.72 1.38 -1.39
C PRO A 200 -10.20 2.11 -2.65
N GLY A 201 -9.61 1.79 -3.81
CA GLY A 201 -10.00 2.32 -5.12
C GLY A 201 -11.44 2.02 -5.49
N GLN A 202 -11.98 0.87 -5.04
CA GLN A 202 -13.36 0.49 -5.29
C GLN A 202 -14.33 1.53 -4.73
N VAL A 203 -14.15 1.92 -3.46
CA VAL A 203 -14.98 2.92 -2.78
C VAL A 203 -14.81 4.29 -3.43
N ILE A 204 -13.56 4.69 -3.72
CA ILE A 204 -13.25 5.99 -4.33
C ILE A 204 -13.91 6.13 -5.69
N VAL A 205 -13.77 5.13 -6.57
CA VAL A 205 -14.32 5.18 -7.94
C VAL A 205 -15.84 5.13 -7.91
N VAL A 206 -16.44 4.26 -7.08
CA VAL A 206 -17.91 4.17 -6.94
C VAL A 206 -18.46 5.50 -6.45
N LEU A 207 -17.90 6.09 -5.39
CA LEU A 207 -18.36 7.36 -4.86
C LEU A 207 -18.18 8.51 -5.86
N THR A 208 -17.05 8.53 -6.57
CA THR A 208 -16.81 9.51 -7.64
C THR A 208 -17.86 9.35 -8.73
N GLY A 209 -18.10 8.13 -9.21
CA GLY A 209 -19.12 7.83 -10.22
C GLY A 209 -20.54 8.23 -9.77
N LEU A 210 -20.90 8.00 -8.51
CA LEU A 210 -22.18 8.42 -7.94
C LEU A 210 -22.31 9.94 -7.90
N PHE A 211 -21.28 10.67 -7.45
CA PHE A 211 -21.29 12.13 -7.50
C PHE A 211 -21.53 12.61 -8.93
N LEU A 212 -20.76 12.10 -9.89
CA LEU A 212 -20.87 12.49 -11.29
C LEU A 212 -22.27 12.20 -11.86
N LEU A 213 -22.82 11.02 -11.57
CA LEU A 213 -24.18 10.62 -11.98
C LEU A 213 -25.25 11.58 -11.42
N ILE A 214 -25.16 11.95 -10.15
CA ILE A 214 -26.14 12.83 -9.48
C ILE A 214 -26.02 14.26 -10.00
N ILE A 215 -24.79 14.79 -10.07
CA ILE A 215 -24.53 16.19 -10.43
C ILE A 215 -24.86 16.46 -11.90
N ASP A 216 -24.60 15.48 -12.76
CA ASP A 216 -24.84 15.57 -14.20
C ASP A 216 -26.07 14.77 -14.65
N ALA A 217 -27.00 14.44 -13.72
CA ALA A 217 -28.19 13.64 -14.02
C ALA A 217 -29.00 14.17 -15.21
N ARG A 218 -29.17 15.49 -15.31
CA ARG A 218 -29.85 16.13 -16.45
C ARG A 218 -29.13 15.86 -17.77
N TYR A 219 -27.80 15.93 -17.78
CA TYR A 219 -27.01 15.68 -18.98
C TYR A 219 -27.07 14.21 -19.42
N HIS A 220 -27.05 13.27 -18.47
CA HIS A 220 -27.24 11.86 -18.77
C HIS A 220 -28.65 11.59 -19.34
N LEU A 221 -29.67 12.28 -18.82
CA LEU A 221 -31.05 12.20 -19.31
C LEU A 221 -31.24 12.87 -20.67
N GLU A 222 -30.46 13.88 -21.03
CA GLU A 222 -30.44 14.45 -22.38
C GLU A 222 -29.81 13.47 -23.38
N HIS A 223 -28.81 12.69 -22.94
CA HIS A 223 -28.07 11.74 -23.78
C HIS A 223 -28.35 10.26 -23.42
N LYS A 224 -29.62 9.89 -23.26
CA LYS A 224 -30.06 8.57 -22.75
C LYS A 224 -29.47 7.38 -23.49
N LYS A 225 -29.30 7.45 -24.82
CA LYS A 225 -28.74 6.35 -25.61
C LYS A 225 -27.30 6.04 -25.20
N THR A 226 -26.47 7.08 -25.07
CA THR A 226 -25.09 6.95 -24.60
C THR A 226 -25.04 6.50 -23.15
N ALA A 227 -25.91 7.06 -22.29
CA ALA A 227 -25.98 6.66 -20.88
C ALA A 227 -26.41 5.19 -20.72
N LEU A 228 -27.38 4.71 -21.50
CA LEU A 228 -27.84 3.32 -21.48
C LEU A 228 -26.75 2.36 -21.98
N ALA A 229 -26.08 2.69 -23.09
CA ALA A 229 -24.93 1.92 -23.56
C ALA A 229 -23.79 1.90 -22.53
N GLY A 230 -23.56 3.03 -21.84
CA GLY A 230 -22.63 3.12 -20.72
C GLY A 230 -23.03 2.22 -19.55
N LEU A 231 -24.32 2.15 -19.21
CA LEU A 231 -24.83 1.26 -18.17
C LEU A 231 -24.63 -0.21 -18.52
N VAL A 232 -24.87 -0.60 -19.78
CA VAL A 232 -24.58 -1.97 -20.26
C VAL A 232 -23.09 -2.27 -20.14
N LEU A 233 -22.22 -1.35 -20.56
CA LEU A 233 -20.77 -1.52 -20.41
C LEU A 233 -20.37 -1.64 -18.94
N LEU A 234 -20.92 -0.81 -18.06
CA LEU A 234 -20.65 -0.86 -16.62
C LEU A 234 -21.06 -2.22 -16.03
N PHE A 235 -22.21 -2.76 -16.43
CA PHE A 235 -22.64 -4.09 -16.03
C PHE A 235 -21.66 -5.17 -16.50
N LEU A 236 -21.21 -5.11 -17.76
CA LEU A 236 -20.20 -6.04 -18.29
C LEU A 236 -18.87 -5.96 -17.52
N LEU A 237 -18.42 -4.76 -17.19
CA LEU A 237 -17.19 -4.53 -16.41
C LEU A 237 -17.33 -5.00 -14.95
N ALA A 238 -18.55 -5.06 -14.41
CA ALA A 238 -18.82 -5.58 -13.07
C ALA A 238 -18.94 -7.11 -13.01
N LEU A 239 -19.10 -7.81 -14.15
CA LEU A 239 -19.27 -9.27 -14.18
C LEU A 239 -18.13 -10.05 -13.49
N PRO A 240 -16.84 -9.73 -13.67
CA PRO A 240 -15.77 -10.45 -12.96
C PRO A 240 -15.86 -10.30 -11.44
N TYR A 241 -16.22 -9.11 -10.95
CA TYR A 241 -16.46 -8.86 -9.54
C TYR A 241 -17.68 -9.64 -9.02
N LEU A 242 -18.80 -9.62 -9.76
CA LEU A 242 -20.00 -10.39 -9.40
C LEU A 242 -19.69 -11.88 -9.31
N ARG A 243 -18.99 -12.44 -10.31
CA ARG A 243 -18.50 -13.82 -10.30
C ARG A 243 -17.66 -14.09 -9.04
N PHE A 244 -16.73 -13.21 -8.72
CA PHE A 244 -15.89 -13.35 -7.53
C PHE A 244 -16.73 -13.38 -6.25
N THR A 245 -17.63 -12.40 -6.05
CA THR A 245 -18.47 -12.34 -4.85
C THR A 245 -19.42 -13.53 -4.67
N LEU A 246 -19.86 -14.16 -5.78
CA LEU A 246 -20.72 -15.35 -5.74
C LEU A 246 -19.94 -16.64 -5.47
N THR A 247 -18.65 -16.68 -5.81
CA THR A 247 -17.79 -17.86 -5.64
C THR A 247 -17.00 -17.83 -4.33
N HIS A 248 -16.82 -16.64 -3.75
CA HIS A 248 -16.04 -16.42 -2.54
C HIS A 248 -16.87 -15.68 -1.50
N GLU A 249 -17.84 -16.39 -0.93
CA GLU A 249 -18.72 -15.85 0.12
C GLU A 249 -17.89 -15.44 1.36
N ASN A 250 -18.27 -14.34 2.00
CA ASN A 250 -17.64 -13.77 3.20
C ASN A 250 -16.23 -13.16 3.07
N GLU A 251 -15.57 -13.19 1.92
CA GLU A 251 -14.22 -12.59 1.73
C GLU A 251 -14.16 -11.11 2.11
N LEU A 252 -15.18 -10.31 1.74
CA LEU A 252 -15.24 -8.90 2.10
C LEU A 252 -15.25 -8.71 3.62
N THR A 253 -16.05 -9.52 4.32
CA THR A 253 -16.14 -9.47 5.78
C THR A 253 -14.82 -9.91 6.40
N GLN A 254 -14.21 -11.00 5.92
CA GLN A 254 -12.92 -11.48 6.39
C GLN A 254 -11.81 -10.44 6.19
N HIS A 255 -11.75 -9.81 5.00
CA HIS A 255 -10.81 -8.74 4.70
C HIS A 255 -10.96 -7.56 5.68
N LEU A 256 -12.19 -7.11 5.93
CA LEU A 256 -12.44 -6.03 6.90
C LEU A 256 -12.12 -6.42 8.34
N THR A 257 -12.35 -7.69 8.72
CA THR A 257 -11.96 -8.23 10.03
C THR A 257 -10.45 -8.26 10.21
N LEU A 258 -9.70 -8.74 9.22
CA LEU A 258 -8.23 -8.75 9.25
C LEU A 258 -7.64 -7.35 9.34
N LEU A 259 -8.30 -6.37 8.73
CA LEU A 259 -7.94 -4.95 8.82
C LEU A 259 -8.45 -4.27 10.10
N ASN A 260 -9.10 -5.00 11.01
CA ASN A 260 -9.70 -4.49 12.25
C ASN A 260 -10.63 -3.29 12.01
N SER A 261 -11.40 -3.33 10.91
CA SER A 261 -12.33 -2.27 10.55
C SER A 261 -13.46 -2.17 11.58
N TYR A 262 -13.82 -0.94 11.94
CA TYR A 262 -14.98 -0.68 12.81
C TYR A 262 -16.32 -1.08 12.17
N TRP A 263 -16.37 -1.33 10.85
CA TRP A 263 -17.59 -1.76 10.17
C TRP A 263 -18.05 -3.15 10.56
N VAL A 264 -17.11 -4.04 10.91
CA VAL A 264 -17.41 -5.42 11.32
C VAL A 264 -17.56 -5.58 12.83
N LYS A 265 -17.30 -4.52 13.61
CA LYS A 265 -17.47 -4.52 15.06
C LYS A 265 -18.95 -4.43 15.44
N ASP A 266 -19.31 -5.06 16.55
CA ASP A 266 -20.65 -4.96 17.13
C ASP A 266 -20.80 -3.65 17.92
N ILE A 267 -20.84 -2.54 17.18
CA ILE A 267 -21.07 -1.19 17.71
C ILE A 267 -22.26 -0.53 16.99
N PRO A 268 -22.98 0.41 17.64
CA PRO A 268 -24.10 1.10 17.03
C PRO A 268 -23.78 1.76 15.69
N LEU A 269 -24.74 1.78 14.77
CA LEU A 269 -24.56 2.41 13.45
C LEU A 269 -24.14 3.89 13.56
N THR A 270 -24.63 4.61 14.57
CA THR A 270 -24.24 6.00 14.84
C THR A 270 -22.75 6.14 15.13
N GLU A 271 -22.17 5.21 15.89
CA GLU A 271 -20.74 5.17 16.16
C GLU A 271 -19.93 4.80 14.92
N LYS A 272 -20.42 3.86 14.09
CA LYS A 272 -19.79 3.54 12.79
C LYS A 272 -19.77 4.77 11.87
N LEU A 273 -20.87 5.50 11.77
CA LEU A 273 -20.97 6.71 10.96
C LEU A 273 -20.07 7.83 11.51
N ALA A 274 -20.02 8.02 12.83
CA ALA A 274 -19.10 8.98 13.46
C ALA A 274 -17.63 8.60 13.20
N ALA A 275 -17.28 7.32 13.35
CA ALA A 275 -15.96 6.77 13.08
C ALA A 275 -15.54 6.96 11.60
N PHE A 276 -16.47 6.76 10.67
CA PHE A 276 -16.27 7.04 9.24
C PHE A 276 -16.01 8.53 9.01
N MET A 277 -16.86 9.40 9.56
CA MET A 277 -16.75 10.85 9.36
C MET A 277 -15.44 11.41 9.92
N ILE A 278 -14.99 10.96 11.09
CA ILE A 278 -13.71 11.37 11.68
C ILE A 278 -12.54 10.99 10.76
N ARG A 279 -12.51 9.75 10.26
CA ARG A 279 -11.45 9.27 9.36
C ARG A 279 -11.50 9.93 7.99
N TYR A 280 -12.70 10.17 7.47
CA TYR A 280 -12.91 10.91 6.21
C TYR A 280 -12.39 12.35 6.31
N LEU A 281 -12.71 13.06 7.40
CA LEU A 281 -12.25 14.44 7.62
C LEU A 281 -10.74 14.53 7.85
N LYS A 282 -10.11 13.50 8.44
CA LYS A 282 -8.65 13.40 8.57
C LYS A 282 -7.94 13.53 7.22
N GLY A 283 -8.57 13.04 6.15
CA GLY A 283 -8.04 13.16 4.79
C GLY A 283 -7.96 14.58 4.22
N PHE A 284 -8.63 15.56 4.84
CA PHE A 284 -8.52 16.97 4.44
C PHE A 284 -7.60 17.78 5.37
N ASN A 285 -6.97 17.14 6.36
CA ASN A 285 -6.05 17.82 7.27
C ASN A 285 -4.80 18.30 6.50
N PRO A 286 -4.55 19.61 6.36
CA PRO A 286 -3.40 20.12 5.61
C PRO A 286 -2.07 19.77 6.28
N PHE A 287 -2.04 19.56 7.59
CA PHE A 287 -0.83 19.14 8.30
C PHE A 287 -0.44 17.71 7.97
N TYR A 288 -1.42 16.83 7.73
CA TYR A 288 -1.14 15.47 7.26
C TYR A 288 -0.38 15.54 5.92
N TRP A 289 -0.92 16.29 4.95
CA TRP A 289 -0.38 16.33 3.59
C TRP A 289 0.92 17.13 3.45
N PHE A 290 0.95 18.35 3.98
CA PHE A 290 2.01 19.31 3.64
C PHE A 290 3.10 19.38 4.69
N TYR A 291 2.83 19.04 5.96
CA TYR A 291 3.79 19.29 7.03
C TYR A 291 4.89 18.22 7.08
N PRO A 292 6.17 18.59 7.25
CA PRO A 292 7.27 17.63 7.20
C PRO A 292 7.34 16.70 8.43
N ARG A 293 7.83 15.48 8.21
CA ARG A 293 8.12 14.47 9.26
C ARG A 293 9.63 14.14 9.29
N PRO A 294 10.35 14.27 10.43
CA PRO A 294 9.88 14.84 11.68
C PRO A 294 9.58 16.33 11.53
N SER A 295 8.63 16.79 12.34
CA SER A 295 8.20 18.18 12.43
C SER A 295 9.37 19.15 12.60
N ILE A 296 9.32 20.31 11.91
CA ILE A 296 10.28 21.40 12.11
C ILE A 296 10.26 21.86 13.58
N LEU A 297 9.08 21.92 14.20
CA LEU A 297 8.96 22.25 15.63
C LEU A 297 9.66 21.22 16.51
N LYS A 298 9.59 19.93 16.18
CA LYS A 298 10.31 18.88 16.92
C LYS A 298 11.84 18.96 16.73
N ARG A 299 12.30 19.47 15.59
CA ARG A 299 13.74 19.77 15.38
C ARG A 299 14.23 20.95 16.22
N LEU A 300 13.41 22.00 16.33
CA LEU A 300 13.74 23.20 17.09
C LEU A 300 13.53 23.01 18.61
N ALA A 301 12.56 22.21 19.01
CA ALA A 301 12.20 21.91 20.39
C ALA A 301 11.88 20.41 20.54
N PRO A 302 12.89 19.54 20.78
CA PRO A 302 12.71 18.08 20.81
C PRO A 302 11.70 17.56 21.83
N ASN A 303 11.50 18.30 22.93
CA ASN A 303 10.63 17.93 24.04
C ASN A 303 9.17 18.35 23.85
N ILE A 304 8.80 18.94 22.69
CA ILE A 304 7.41 19.34 22.43
C ILE A 304 6.55 18.13 22.05
N THR A 305 5.46 17.92 22.79
CA THR A 305 4.44 16.94 22.43
C THR A 305 3.47 17.57 21.44
N LEU A 306 3.50 17.11 20.19
CA LEU A 306 2.61 17.60 19.16
C LEU A 306 1.24 16.90 19.25
N PRO A 307 0.12 17.62 19.08
CA PRO A 307 -1.20 17.00 19.07
C PRO A 307 -1.30 15.96 17.95
N THR A 308 -1.46 14.70 18.34
CA THR A 308 -1.39 13.53 17.46
C THR A 308 -2.48 13.54 16.38
N TRP A 309 -3.68 14.02 16.73
CA TRP A 309 -4.79 14.19 15.79
C TRP A 309 -4.46 15.20 14.67
N LEU A 310 -3.66 16.23 14.99
CA LEU A 310 -3.28 17.27 14.03
C LEU A 310 -2.07 16.85 13.19
N PHE A 311 -1.06 16.23 13.79
CA PHE A 311 0.17 15.77 13.12
C PHE A 311 0.14 14.27 12.84
N SER A 312 -0.98 13.80 12.29
CA SER A 312 -1.24 12.36 12.17
C SER A 312 -0.36 11.65 11.12
N ASN A 313 0.35 12.38 10.27
CA ASN A 313 1.35 11.81 9.36
C ASN A 313 2.56 11.20 10.11
N GLN A 314 2.70 11.47 11.41
CA GLN A 314 3.70 10.83 12.28
C GLN A 314 3.38 9.37 12.59
N PHE A 315 2.17 8.90 12.30
CA PHE A 315 1.76 7.51 12.49
C PHE A 315 1.86 6.64 11.24
N ASP A 316 2.16 7.25 10.08
CA ASP A 316 2.43 6.46 8.89
C ASP A 316 3.69 5.60 9.11
N LEU A 317 3.72 4.42 8.50
CA LEU A 317 4.88 3.54 8.58
C LEU A 317 6.08 4.21 7.90
N ASP A 318 7.26 4.12 8.50
CA ASP A 318 8.46 4.81 8.02
C ASP A 318 8.75 4.49 6.55
N ARG A 319 8.58 3.23 6.14
CA ARG A 319 8.72 2.75 4.75
C ARG A 319 7.78 3.39 3.71
N HIS A 320 6.75 4.11 4.13
CA HIS A 320 5.85 4.86 3.24
C HIS A 320 6.06 6.37 3.30
N THR A 321 7.15 6.83 3.94
CA THR A 321 7.44 8.24 4.13
C THR A 321 8.85 8.60 3.66
N MET A 322 9.05 9.87 3.31
CA MET A 322 10.38 10.43 3.07
C MET A 322 10.74 11.35 4.24
N LYS A 323 11.84 11.04 4.94
CA LYS A 323 12.26 11.79 6.13
C LYS A 323 12.61 13.24 5.74
N ALA A 324 12.18 14.18 6.56
CA ALA A 324 12.21 15.63 6.35
C ALA A 324 11.18 16.21 5.36
N TYR A 325 10.35 15.37 4.73
CA TYR A 325 9.34 15.81 3.77
C TYR A 325 7.94 15.70 4.33
N GLY A 326 7.01 16.51 3.81
CA GLY A 326 5.58 16.20 3.86
C GLY A 326 5.23 15.24 2.72
N HIS A 327 4.04 14.63 2.75
CA HIS A 327 3.59 13.82 1.61
C HIS A 327 3.50 14.64 0.32
N ILE A 328 3.18 15.94 0.46
CA ILE A 328 3.29 17.01 -0.53
C ILE A 328 4.25 18.06 0.04
N LEU A 329 5.07 18.70 -0.80
CA LEU A 329 6.02 19.71 -0.34
C LEU A 329 5.30 20.91 0.29
N TRP A 330 5.64 21.24 1.54
CA TRP A 330 5.00 22.31 2.30
C TRP A 330 5.02 23.68 1.58
N VAL A 331 6.08 23.98 0.84
CA VAL A 331 6.24 25.23 0.07
C VAL A 331 5.18 25.39 -1.05
N THR A 332 4.54 24.30 -1.46
CA THR A 332 3.48 24.33 -2.49
C THR A 332 2.08 24.57 -1.91
N PHE A 333 1.93 24.62 -0.59
CA PHE A 333 0.65 24.85 0.08
C PHE A 333 -0.06 26.14 -0.36
N PRO A 334 0.61 27.30 -0.52
CA PRO A 334 -0.06 28.50 -1.03
C PRO A 334 -0.61 28.34 -2.46
N LEU A 335 0.06 27.55 -3.31
CA LEU A 335 -0.43 27.26 -4.67
C LEU A 335 -1.68 26.39 -4.60
N PHE A 336 -1.68 25.35 -3.76
CA PHE A 336 -2.85 24.51 -3.53
C PHE A 336 -4.07 25.33 -3.07
N ILE A 337 -3.90 26.20 -2.07
CA ILE A 337 -5.00 27.05 -1.56
C ILE A 337 -5.49 28.04 -2.62
N SER A 338 -4.58 28.70 -3.34
CA SER A 338 -4.93 29.60 -4.45
C SER A 338 -5.75 28.89 -5.53
N GLY A 339 -5.36 27.67 -5.90
CA GLY A 339 -6.10 26.81 -6.82
C GLY A 339 -7.46 26.39 -6.28
N LEU A 340 -7.54 26.00 -5.01
CA LEU A 340 -8.79 25.59 -4.35
C LEU A 340 -9.80 26.73 -4.33
N VAL A 341 -9.39 27.91 -3.88
CA VAL A 341 -10.24 29.12 -3.87
C VAL A 341 -10.70 29.46 -5.29
N HIS A 342 -9.83 29.34 -6.30
CA HIS A 342 -10.25 29.55 -7.68
C HIS A 342 -11.32 28.58 -8.13
N THR A 343 -11.10 27.30 -7.85
CA THR A 343 -11.98 26.22 -8.29
C THR A 343 -13.35 26.33 -7.65
N ILE A 344 -13.42 26.72 -6.37
CA ILE A 344 -14.69 27.03 -5.68
C ILE A 344 -15.39 28.23 -6.32
N LYS A 345 -14.66 29.31 -6.62
CA LYS A 345 -15.24 30.49 -7.31
C LYS A 345 -15.79 30.15 -8.71
N CYS A 346 -15.20 29.15 -9.37
CA CYS A 346 -15.59 28.67 -10.69
C CYS A 346 -16.50 27.43 -10.63
N PHE A 347 -17.18 27.16 -9.52
CA PHE A 347 -18.01 25.95 -9.34
C PHE A 347 -19.08 25.72 -10.41
N LYS A 348 -19.55 26.77 -11.08
CA LYS A 348 -20.52 26.66 -12.18
C LYS A 348 -19.93 25.99 -13.44
N ASP A 349 -18.61 26.01 -13.60
CA ASP A 349 -17.94 25.34 -14.70
C ASP A 349 -17.80 23.83 -14.40
N PRO A 350 -18.26 22.93 -15.30
CA PRO A 350 -18.19 21.49 -15.08
C PRO A 350 -16.78 20.98 -14.74
N ALA A 351 -15.72 21.53 -15.35
CA ALA A 351 -14.37 21.03 -15.10
C ALA A 351 -13.90 21.31 -13.67
N HIS A 352 -14.12 22.53 -13.18
CA HIS A 352 -13.80 22.88 -11.79
C HIS A 352 -14.68 22.12 -10.79
N ARG A 353 -15.95 21.90 -11.13
CA ARG A 353 -16.87 21.12 -10.28
C ARG A 353 -16.42 19.67 -10.13
N VAL A 354 -16.13 18.97 -11.24
CA VAL A 354 -15.63 17.58 -11.21
C VAL A 354 -14.34 17.47 -10.40
N LEU A 355 -13.43 18.45 -10.53
CA LEU A 355 -12.21 18.51 -9.72
C LEU A 355 -12.51 18.55 -8.21
N LEU A 356 -13.49 19.35 -7.77
CA LEU A 356 -13.89 19.41 -6.35
C LEU A 356 -14.51 18.10 -5.88
N PHE A 357 -15.34 17.45 -6.69
CA PHE A 357 -15.93 16.16 -6.30
C PHE A 357 -14.90 15.02 -6.30
N ALA A 358 -13.90 15.06 -7.18
CA ALA A 358 -12.76 14.14 -7.11
C ALA A 358 -11.95 14.36 -5.82
N LEU A 359 -11.73 15.62 -5.41
CA LEU A 359 -11.10 15.96 -4.13
C LEU A 359 -11.93 15.45 -2.94
N LEU A 360 -13.26 15.59 -2.99
CA LEU A 360 -14.16 15.12 -1.94
C LEU A 360 -14.23 13.58 -1.87
N ALA A 361 -14.21 12.89 -3.00
CA ALA A 361 -14.25 11.43 -3.03
C ALA A 361 -12.95 10.78 -2.55
N ALA A 362 -11.81 11.45 -2.70
CA ALA A 362 -10.48 10.89 -2.43
C ALA A 362 -10.31 10.24 -1.03
N PRO A 363 -10.80 10.83 0.08
CA PRO A 363 -10.66 10.23 1.41
C PRO A 363 -11.55 9.00 1.70
N SER A 364 -12.52 8.71 0.84
CA SER A 364 -13.56 7.71 1.13
C SER A 364 -13.02 6.28 1.30
N GLY A 365 -12.03 5.88 0.51
CA GLY A 365 -11.45 4.53 0.59
C GLY A 365 -10.69 4.30 1.90
N ALA A 366 -9.90 5.27 2.33
CA ALA A 366 -9.17 5.20 3.60
C ALA A 366 -10.11 5.26 4.83
N ALA A 367 -11.27 5.93 4.71
CA ALA A 367 -12.22 6.09 5.80
C ALA A 367 -12.85 4.76 6.26
N ILE A 368 -12.83 3.70 5.45
CA ILE A 368 -13.39 2.37 5.79
C ILE A 368 -12.59 1.67 6.89
N VAL A 369 -11.29 1.93 7.02
CA VAL A 369 -10.42 1.23 7.97
C VAL A 369 -9.74 2.25 8.87
N ASP A 370 -8.63 2.81 8.41
CA ASP A 370 -7.98 3.96 8.99
C ASP A 370 -7.04 4.57 7.94
N TRP A 371 -6.72 5.83 8.20
CA TRP A 371 -5.92 6.65 7.32
C TRP A 371 -4.46 6.19 7.28
N GLY A 372 -3.95 6.00 6.07
CA GLY A 372 -2.54 5.85 5.77
C GLY A 372 -2.27 6.30 4.34
N ILE A 373 -1.05 6.75 4.05
CA ILE A 373 -0.73 7.40 2.77
C ILE A 373 -1.05 6.52 1.56
N THR A 374 -0.88 5.20 1.66
CA THR A 374 -1.19 4.23 0.60
C THR A 374 -2.69 4.20 0.29
N ARG A 375 -3.58 4.38 1.27
CA ARG A 375 -5.04 4.41 1.05
C ARG A 375 -5.54 5.77 0.57
N GLY A 376 -4.80 6.85 0.84
CA GLY A 376 -5.15 8.22 0.48
C GLY A 376 -4.50 8.75 -0.80
N LEU A 377 -3.59 8.00 -1.44
CA LEU A 377 -2.70 8.47 -2.51
C LEU A 377 -3.42 9.20 -3.66
N VAL A 378 -4.66 8.80 -3.99
CA VAL A 378 -5.48 9.43 -5.04
C VAL A 378 -5.70 10.93 -4.81
N PHE A 379 -5.66 11.43 -3.57
CA PHE A 379 -5.79 12.85 -3.23
C PHE A 379 -4.72 13.72 -3.91
N ILE A 380 -3.55 13.13 -4.21
CA ILE A 380 -2.46 13.82 -4.90
C ILE A 380 -2.89 14.31 -6.29
N LEU A 381 -3.80 13.61 -6.98
CA LEU A 381 -4.25 13.99 -8.32
C LEU A 381 -4.99 15.33 -8.34
N PRO A 382 -6.10 15.51 -7.59
CA PRO A 382 -6.75 16.82 -7.50
C PRO A 382 -5.82 17.87 -6.86
N ALA A 383 -4.99 17.51 -5.88
CA ALA A 383 -4.02 18.44 -5.30
C ALA A 383 -3.03 18.98 -6.36
N THR A 384 -2.55 18.12 -7.26
CA THR A 384 -1.65 18.52 -8.37
C THR A 384 -2.33 19.48 -9.33
N LEU A 385 -3.59 19.22 -9.70
CA LEU A 385 -4.37 20.13 -10.56
C LEU A 385 -4.59 21.49 -9.87
N LEU A 386 -4.92 21.49 -8.58
CA LEU A 386 -5.09 22.72 -7.80
C LEU A 386 -3.78 23.51 -7.70
N MET A 387 -2.66 22.85 -7.43
CA MET A 387 -1.34 23.49 -7.42
C MET A 387 -0.99 24.08 -8.78
N ALA A 388 -1.30 23.39 -9.88
CA ALA A 388 -1.05 23.89 -11.24
C ALA A 388 -1.91 25.13 -11.57
N ILE A 389 -3.18 25.14 -11.16
CA ILE A 389 -4.06 26.31 -11.27
C ILE A 389 -3.50 27.49 -10.45
N GLY A 390 -3.05 27.24 -9.22
CA GLY A 390 -2.44 28.24 -8.37
C GLY A 390 -1.15 28.80 -8.94
N LEU A 391 -0.32 27.93 -9.54
CA LEU A 391 0.92 28.31 -10.22
C LEU A 391 0.65 29.17 -11.46
N ASP A 392 -0.31 28.80 -12.31
CA ASP A 392 -0.72 29.58 -13.48
C ASP A 392 -1.14 31.01 -13.08
N LYS A 393 -1.88 31.15 -11.98
CA LYS A 393 -2.24 32.46 -11.41
C LYS A 393 -1.04 33.25 -10.90
N LEU A 394 -0.17 32.60 -10.12
CA LEU A 394 1.03 33.25 -9.59
C LEU A 394 1.93 33.73 -10.74
N SER A 395 2.12 32.89 -11.77
CA SER A 395 2.91 33.23 -12.93
C SER A 395 2.32 34.41 -13.70
N ASN A 396 1.00 34.46 -13.89
CA ASN A 396 0.34 35.61 -14.51
C ASN A 396 0.52 36.90 -13.69
N TRP A 397 0.42 36.81 -12.35
CA TRP A 397 0.67 37.96 -11.48
C TRP A 397 2.11 38.45 -11.57
N ILE A 398 3.10 37.55 -11.55
CA ILE A 398 4.54 37.86 -11.71
C ILE A 398 4.81 38.57 -13.04
N ILE A 399 4.26 38.03 -14.14
CA ILE A 399 4.42 38.61 -15.49
C ILE A 399 3.89 40.04 -15.52
N LEU A 400 2.71 40.28 -14.94
CA LEU A 400 2.07 41.61 -14.96
C LEU A 400 2.75 42.59 -14.00
N HIS A 401 3.12 42.16 -12.80
CA HIS A 401 3.65 43.02 -11.75
C HIS A 401 5.12 43.39 -11.97
N TRP A 402 5.95 42.45 -12.41
CA TRP A 402 7.38 42.66 -12.65
C TRP A 402 7.75 42.78 -14.13
N GLN A 403 6.77 42.77 -15.04
CA GLN A 403 6.95 42.91 -16.49
C GLN A 403 7.95 41.88 -17.09
N ILE A 404 8.07 40.71 -16.47
CA ILE A 404 8.97 39.64 -16.93
C ILE A 404 8.41 39.02 -18.22
N LYS A 405 9.27 38.79 -19.20
CA LYS A 405 8.89 38.11 -20.44
C LYS A 405 8.31 36.71 -20.13
N PRO A 406 7.12 36.36 -20.64
CA PRO A 406 6.49 35.08 -20.32
C PRO A 406 7.35 33.84 -20.64
N GLN A 407 8.15 33.89 -21.70
CA GLN A 407 9.07 32.80 -22.08
C GLN A 407 10.14 32.57 -21.01
N THR A 408 10.70 33.64 -20.43
CA THR A 408 11.68 33.56 -19.35
C THR A 408 11.08 32.89 -18.13
N LEU A 409 9.86 33.27 -17.74
CA LEU A 409 9.20 32.66 -16.58
C LEU A 409 8.85 31.19 -16.82
N ILE A 410 8.46 30.81 -18.04
CA ILE A 410 8.22 29.41 -18.43
C ILE A 410 9.51 28.58 -18.26
N VAL A 411 10.63 29.05 -18.82
CA VAL A 411 11.92 28.35 -18.71
C VAL A 411 12.38 28.24 -17.26
N LEU A 412 12.31 29.33 -16.50
CA LEU A 412 12.68 29.33 -15.08
C LEU A 412 11.80 28.39 -14.26
N THR A 413 10.49 28.37 -14.54
CA THR A 413 9.56 27.43 -13.90
C THR A 413 9.95 25.99 -14.23
N PHE A 414 10.19 25.67 -15.51
CA PHE A 414 10.61 24.33 -15.91
C PHE A 414 11.90 23.90 -15.20
N LEU A 415 12.94 24.75 -15.23
CA LEU A 415 14.22 24.48 -14.59
C LEU A 415 14.07 24.29 -13.08
N LEU A 416 13.31 25.15 -12.40
CA LEU A 416 13.07 25.03 -10.96
C LEU A 416 12.42 23.69 -10.61
N LEU A 417 11.31 23.34 -11.27
CA LEU A 417 10.58 22.11 -10.94
C LEU A 417 11.38 20.85 -11.35
N ALA A 418 12.11 20.90 -12.46
CA ALA A 418 12.99 19.81 -12.88
C ALA A 418 14.16 19.60 -11.92
N LEU A 419 14.86 20.68 -11.54
CA LEU A 419 15.94 20.63 -10.54
C LEU A 419 15.45 20.13 -9.19
N SER A 420 14.28 20.57 -8.72
CA SER A 420 13.67 20.04 -7.49
C SER A 420 13.39 18.54 -7.56
N SER A 421 12.95 18.04 -8.72
CA SER A 421 12.68 16.60 -8.93
C SER A 421 13.97 15.77 -8.91
N PHE A 422 15.03 16.24 -9.56
CA PHE A 422 16.35 15.57 -9.52
C PHE A 422 17.04 15.72 -8.17
N TRP A 423 16.85 16.83 -7.47
CA TRP A 423 17.38 17.01 -6.11
C TRP A 423 16.74 16.01 -5.15
N MET A 424 15.42 15.81 -5.22
CA MET A 424 14.73 14.80 -4.40
C MET A 424 15.19 13.38 -4.73
N LEU A 425 15.45 13.05 -6.01
CA LEU A 425 16.06 11.78 -6.40
C LEU A 425 17.47 11.63 -5.79
N SER A 426 18.30 12.66 -5.90
CA SER A 426 19.66 12.66 -5.35
C SER A 426 19.65 12.45 -3.84
N ASP A 427 18.79 13.18 -3.12
CA ASP A 427 18.60 13.05 -1.67
C ASP A 427 18.11 11.65 -1.29
N ALA A 428 17.14 11.09 -2.03
CA ALA A 428 16.67 9.73 -1.80
C ALA A 428 17.77 8.70 -2.02
N LEU A 429 18.59 8.81 -3.07
CA LEU A 429 19.66 7.84 -3.34
C LEU A 429 20.82 7.93 -2.34
N LEU A 430 21.14 9.13 -1.86
CA LEU A 430 22.28 9.36 -0.97
C LEU A 430 21.94 9.14 0.51
N ASN A 431 20.76 9.58 0.94
CA ASN A 431 20.43 9.68 2.37
C ASN A 431 19.35 8.69 2.82
N SER A 432 18.52 8.15 1.93
CA SER A 432 17.48 7.19 2.33
C SER A 432 17.99 5.92 3.01
N PRO A 433 19.19 5.39 2.71
CA PRO A 433 19.69 4.21 3.41
C PRO A 433 19.78 4.39 4.92
N THR A 434 19.94 5.63 5.42
CA THR A 434 20.07 5.94 6.85
C THR A 434 19.00 6.90 7.38
N TRP A 435 17.92 7.14 6.60
CA TRP A 435 16.80 7.94 7.10
C TRP A 435 16.13 7.27 8.30
N TYR A 436 15.87 5.98 8.20
CA TYR A 436 15.27 5.17 9.25
C TYR A 436 16.15 3.95 9.45
N THR A 437 16.55 3.70 10.69
CA THR A 437 17.52 2.65 11.07
C THR A 437 16.86 1.43 11.70
N ASP A 438 15.53 1.43 11.84
CA ASP A 438 14.78 0.20 12.11
C ASP A 438 14.64 -0.57 10.78
N TYR A 439 15.54 -1.51 10.54
CA TYR A 439 15.53 -2.34 9.33
C TYR A 439 14.68 -3.62 9.45
N GLY A 440 14.20 -3.93 10.67
CA GLY A 440 13.49 -5.16 10.97
C GLY A 440 12.00 -5.13 10.63
N LEU A 441 11.26 -6.04 11.26
CA LEU A 441 9.85 -6.32 10.96
C LEU A 441 8.94 -5.09 11.08
N THR A 442 9.18 -4.25 12.08
CA THR A 442 8.36 -3.06 12.35
C THR A 442 8.69 -1.89 11.45
N GLY A 443 9.94 -1.79 10.99
CA GLY A 443 10.45 -0.66 10.22
C GLY A 443 10.49 -0.88 8.72
N MET A 444 11.70 -0.89 8.16
CA MET A 444 11.94 -0.91 6.72
C MET A 444 11.79 -2.31 6.09
N GLN A 445 11.92 -3.39 6.87
CA GLN A 445 11.95 -4.77 6.36
C GLN A 445 12.98 -4.93 5.23
N TYR A 446 14.21 -4.50 5.51
CA TYR A 446 15.32 -4.51 4.55
C TYR A 446 16.07 -5.85 4.59
N GLY A 447 16.54 -6.32 3.44
CA GLY A 447 17.41 -7.50 3.35
C GLY A 447 17.00 -8.51 2.29
N ALA A 448 15.78 -8.44 1.74
CA ALA A 448 15.26 -9.45 0.81
C ALA A 448 16.21 -9.74 -0.36
N GLN A 449 16.64 -8.70 -1.08
CA GLN A 449 17.54 -8.89 -2.21
C GLN A 449 18.93 -9.36 -1.76
N GLN A 450 19.48 -8.80 -0.68
CA GLN A 450 20.83 -9.09 -0.20
C GLN A 450 20.95 -10.53 0.31
N VAL A 451 20.05 -10.91 1.22
CA VAL A 451 20.01 -12.22 1.85
C VAL A 451 19.77 -13.31 0.82
N PHE A 452 18.73 -13.18 -0.02
CA PHE A 452 18.41 -14.23 -0.98
C PHE A 452 19.42 -14.34 -2.12
N THR A 453 20.06 -13.24 -2.54
CA THR A 453 21.16 -13.33 -3.53
C THR A 453 22.29 -14.20 -2.96
N ARG A 454 22.72 -13.92 -1.72
CA ARG A 454 23.78 -14.69 -1.08
C ARG A 454 23.37 -16.13 -0.77
N ALA A 455 22.15 -16.33 -0.28
CA ALA A 455 21.61 -17.67 0.02
C ALA A 455 21.56 -18.55 -1.24
N VAL A 456 21.15 -17.99 -2.38
CA VAL A 456 21.12 -18.67 -3.69
C VAL A 456 22.54 -19.03 -4.16
N GLU A 457 23.51 -18.14 -3.99
CA GLU A 457 24.91 -18.42 -4.33
C GLU A 457 25.46 -19.60 -3.51
N ILE A 458 25.21 -19.62 -2.19
CA ILE A 458 25.64 -20.72 -1.31
C ILE A 458 24.92 -22.01 -1.70
N ALA A 459 23.59 -21.99 -1.83
CA ALA A 459 22.81 -23.18 -2.16
C ALA A 459 23.23 -23.81 -3.50
N ARG A 460 23.61 -23.01 -4.49
CA ARG A 460 24.13 -23.50 -5.78
C ARG A 460 25.57 -24.00 -5.72
N SER A 461 26.43 -23.34 -4.94
CA SER A 461 27.85 -23.73 -4.83
C SER A 461 28.08 -24.90 -3.87
N GLN A 462 27.15 -25.15 -2.96
CA GLN A 462 27.19 -26.22 -1.97
C GLN A 462 25.87 -27.03 -1.98
N PRO A 463 25.66 -27.93 -2.95
CA PRO A 463 24.40 -28.67 -3.09
C PRO A 463 24.01 -29.53 -1.88
N ASP A 464 25.01 -30.00 -1.12
CA ASP A 464 24.81 -30.82 0.08
C ASP A 464 24.48 -29.97 1.33
N THR A 465 24.66 -28.64 1.27
CA THR A 465 24.33 -27.73 2.36
C THR A 465 22.85 -27.38 2.30
N LYS A 466 22.12 -27.60 3.39
CA LYS A 466 20.76 -27.08 3.57
C LYS A 466 20.82 -25.65 4.08
N VAL A 467 20.37 -24.70 3.27
CA VAL A 467 20.36 -23.27 3.61
C VAL A 467 18.98 -22.86 4.11
N LEU A 468 18.92 -22.37 5.34
CA LEU A 468 17.70 -21.94 6.03
C LEU A 468 17.72 -20.44 6.26
N VAL A 469 16.77 -19.72 5.66
CA VAL A 469 16.62 -18.27 5.88
C VAL A 469 15.59 -18.02 6.96
N SER A 470 15.94 -17.21 7.95
CA SER A 470 15.00 -16.79 9.00
C SER A 470 13.84 -15.97 8.44
N SER A 471 12.65 -16.18 8.99
CA SER A 471 11.40 -15.51 8.59
C SER A 471 11.05 -14.33 9.50
N THR A 472 11.86 -14.03 10.52
CA THR A 472 11.49 -13.12 11.62
C THR A 472 11.62 -11.63 11.28
N TRP A 473 12.38 -11.28 10.24
CA TRP A 473 12.72 -9.90 9.90
C TRP A 473 11.75 -9.20 8.93
N ALA A 474 10.89 -9.95 8.24
CA ALA A 474 9.93 -9.39 7.28
C ALA A 474 8.64 -10.21 7.15
N ASN A 475 7.56 -9.55 6.73
CA ASN A 475 6.28 -10.19 6.46
C ASN A 475 6.35 -11.03 5.18
N GLY A 476 5.76 -12.23 5.15
CA GLY A 476 5.57 -13.01 3.92
C GLY A 476 6.87 -13.48 3.25
N THR A 477 7.91 -13.77 4.03
CA THR A 477 9.25 -14.12 3.55
C THR A 477 9.29 -15.36 2.63
N ASP A 478 8.27 -16.22 2.68
CA ASP A 478 8.04 -17.30 1.72
C ASP A 478 7.86 -16.77 0.27
N VAL A 479 7.27 -15.59 0.10
CA VAL A 479 7.17 -14.92 -1.20
C VAL A 479 8.54 -14.54 -1.72
N PHE A 480 9.45 -14.06 -0.86
CA PHE A 480 10.82 -13.75 -1.27
C PHE A 480 11.59 -15.00 -1.68
N LEU A 481 11.41 -16.11 -0.95
CA LEU A 481 11.99 -17.40 -1.32
C LEU A 481 11.54 -17.82 -2.73
N ARG A 482 10.26 -17.71 -3.04
CA ARG A 482 9.73 -18.05 -4.37
C ARG A 482 10.22 -17.08 -5.45
N PHE A 483 10.27 -15.79 -5.13
CA PHE A 483 10.66 -14.74 -6.06
C PHE A 483 12.15 -14.83 -6.45
N PHE A 484 13.05 -14.94 -5.46
CA PHE A 484 14.51 -14.95 -5.66
C PHE A 484 15.11 -16.35 -5.75
N GLY A 485 14.61 -17.31 -4.97
CA GLY A 485 15.15 -18.66 -4.87
C GLY A 485 14.79 -19.57 -6.04
N ASP A 486 13.71 -19.27 -6.76
CA ASP A 486 13.32 -19.95 -8.02
C ASP A 486 13.26 -21.49 -7.94
N GLY A 487 12.84 -22.02 -6.78
CA GLY A 487 12.65 -23.46 -6.57
C GLY A 487 13.93 -24.26 -6.31
N ILE A 488 15.02 -23.63 -5.88
CA ILE A 488 16.24 -24.33 -5.44
C ILE A 488 15.90 -25.28 -4.27
N PRO A 489 16.20 -26.59 -4.38
CA PRO A 489 15.67 -27.59 -3.46
C PRO A 489 16.28 -27.56 -2.06
N ASN A 490 17.52 -27.10 -1.92
CA ASN A 490 18.24 -27.01 -0.64
C ASN A 490 18.18 -25.60 0.00
N LEU A 491 17.30 -24.72 -0.50
CA LEU A 491 17.06 -23.40 0.05
C LEU A 491 15.62 -23.31 0.57
N GLU A 492 15.47 -23.13 1.87
CA GLU A 492 14.16 -23.10 2.52
C GLU A 492 14.05 -21.93 3.51
N MET A 493 12.82 -21.55 3.85
CA MET A 493 12.57 -20.75 5.04
C MET A 493 12.74 -21.64 6.28
N GLY A 494 13.41 -21.15 7.32
CA GLY A 494 13.58 -21.91 8.55
C GLY A 494 14.11 -21.07 9.71
N ASN A 495 13.41 -21.11 10.83
CA ASN A 495 13.81 -20.40 12.06
C ASN A 495 14.49 -21.35 13.03
N ILE A 496 15.52 -20.86 13.72
CA ILE A 496 16.21 -21.64 14.75
C ILE A 496 15.28 -22.04 15.91
N ASN A 497 14.25 -21.23 16.16
CA ASN A 497 13.25 -21.49 17.19
C ASN A 497 12.56 -22.85 16.99
N ALA A 498 12.32 -23.28 15.75
CA ALA A 498 11.74 -24.59 15.48
C ALA A 498 12.62 -25.74 16.02
N TYR A 499 13.95 -25.60 15.91
CA TYR A 499 14.92 -26.59 16.36
C TYR A 499 15.08 -26.64 17.87
N GLY A 500 14.87 -25.53 18.59
CA GLY A 500 14.89 -25.55 20.06
C GLY A 500 13.50 -25.72 20.69
N MET A 501 12.45 -25.85 19.89
CA MET A 501 11.09 -26.19 20.35
C MET A 501 10.74 -27.66 20.09
N SER A 502 11.33 -28.26 19.06
CA SER A 502 11.17 -29.67 18.69
C SER A 502 12.47 -30.21 18.12
N TYR A 503 12.77 -31.49 18.38
CA TYR A 503 13.98 -32.10 17.84
C TYR A 503 13.84 -32.27 16.32
N LEU A 504 14.65 -31.52 15.58
CA LEU A 504 14.78 -31.62 14.12
C LEU A 504 16.21 -32.06 13.79
N PRO A 505 16.45 -32.81 12.70
CA PRO A 505 17.79 -33.17 12.29
C PRO A 505 18.65 -31.92 12.08
N LEU A 506 19.74 -31.81 12.84
CA LEU A 506 20.71 -30.73 12.79
C LEU A 506 22.10 -31.34 12.69
N ASP A 507 22.82 -30.98 11.64
CA ASP A 507 24.17 -31.46 11.37
C ASP A 507 25.05 -30.33 10.80
N ALA A 508 26.30 -30.67 10.48
CA ALA A 508 27.28 -29.73 9.94
C ALA A 508 26.93 -29.20 8.54
N HIS A 509 25.94 -29.78 7.86
CA HIS A 509 25.47 -29.36 6.54
C HIS A 509 24.28 -28.40 6.61
N THR A 510 23.69 -28.17 7.78
CA THR A 510 22.66 -27.14 7.96
C THR A 510 23.29 -25.77 8.21
N LEU A 511 23.03 -24.81 7.33
CA LEU A 511 23.44 -23.42 7.45
C LEU A 511 22.21 -22.54 7.68
N PHE A 512 22.22 -21.76 8.74
CA PHE A 512 21.16 -20.80 9.01
C PHE A 512 21.61 -19.39 8.64
N ILE A 513 20.68 -18.60 8.11
CA ILE A 513 20.82 -17.17 7.90
C ILE A 513 19.86 -16.49 8.86
N MET A 514 20.42 -15.94 9.93
CA MET A 514 19.71 -15.52 11.14
C MET A 514 19.80 -14.02 11.37
N THR A 515 18.88 -13.48 12.16
CA THR A 515 18.97 -12.11 12.69
C THR A 515 19.73 -12.07 14.02
N GLU A 516 20.00 -10.87 14.54
CA GLU A 516 20.52 -10.70 15.90
C GLU A 516 19.57 -11.30 16.96
N GLU A 517 18.25 -11.16 16.78
CA GLU A 517 17.26 -11.69 17.72
C GLU A 517 17.32 -13.22 17.80
N ASP A 518 17.56 -13.88 16.67
CA ASP A 518 17.74 -15.33 16.62
C ASP A 518 19.02 -15.77 17.37
N LEU A 519 20.11 -15.01 17.25
CA LEU A 519 21.36 -15.26 17.99
C LEU A 519 21.20 -15.03 19.50
N ALA A 520 20.52 -13.96 19.90
CA ALA A 520 20.20 -13.70 21.30
C ALA A 520 19.38 -14.85 21.88
N TRP A 521 18.38 -15.33 21.15
CA TRP A 521 17.56 -16.48 21.55
C TRP A 521 18.38 -17.78 21.67
N ILE A 522 19.34 -18.02 20.77
CA ILE A 522 20.26 -19.17 20.89
C ILE A 522 21.00 -19.12 22.24
N ALA A 523 21.57 -17.97 22.58
CA ALA A 523 22.33 -17.79 23.82
C ALA A 523 21.44 -17.93 25.07
N GLU A 524 20.25 -17.32 25.05
CA GLU A 524 19.28 -17.37 26.15
C GLU A 524 18.71 -18.77 26.37
N SER A 525 18.45 -19.52 25.29
CA SER A 525 17.88 -20.87 25.38
C SER A 525 18.84 -21.89 26.01
N GLY A 526 20.15 -21.71 25.85
CA GLY A 526 21.17 -22.67 26.29
C GLY A 526 21.10 -24.03 25.60
N LYS A 527 20.35 -24.17 24.49
CA LYS A 527 20.07 -25.46 23.82
C LYS A 527 21.09 -25.86 22.75
N PHE A 528 22.00 -24.95 22.41
CA PHE A 528 22.93 -25.11 21.30
C PHE A 528 24.37 -24.84 21.74
N THR A 529 25.31 -25.43 21.02
CA THR A 529 26.76 -25.33 21.22
C THR A 529 27.46 -25.24 19.87
N ASP A 530 28.79 -25.10 19.87
CA ASP A 530 29.62 -24.99 18.67
C ASP A 530 29.12 -23.94 17.66
N VAL A 531 28.62 -22.81 18.19
CA VAL A 531 28.07 -21.72 17.36
C VAL A 531 29.22 -21.06 16.58
N SER A 532 29.19 -21.26 15.27
CA SER A 532 30.17 -20.72 14.34
C SER A 532 29.49 -19.73 13.39
N ILE A 533 29.95 -18.48 13.43
CA ILE A 533 29.54 -17.43 12.48
C ILE A 533 30.55 -17.44 11.33
N GLU A 534 30.11 -17.88 10.15
CA GLU A 534 30.96 -18.00 8.96
C GLU A 534 31.05 -16.68 8.19
N GLU A 535 29.96 -15.91 8.15
CA GLU A 535 29.80 -14.69 7.37
C GLU A 535 28.73 -13.78 8.01
N THR A 536 28.82 -12.47 7.75
CA THR A 536 27.81 -11.49 8.14
C THR A 536 27.41 -10.60 6.97
N LEU A 537 26.15 -10.17 6.96
CA LEU A 537 25.66 -9.13 6.05
C LEU A 537 25.30 -7.88 6.84
N LEU A 538 25.81 -6.74 6.39
CA LEU A 538 25.60 -5.45 7.06
C LEU A 538 24.32 -4.77 6.57
N TYR A 539 23.64 -4.10 7.49
CA TYR A 539 22.65 -3.08 7.18
C TYR A 539 23.31 -1.83 6.59
N PRO A 540 22.54 -0.94 5.94
CA PRO A 540 23.10 0.26 5.32
C PRO A 540 23.78 1.25 6.27
N ASP A 541 23.51 1.20 7.57
CA ASP A 541 24.21 2.01 8.58
C ASP A 541 25.53 1.38 9.08
N GLY A 542 25.89 0.19 8.58
CA GLY A 542 27.08 -0.55 8.95
C GLY A 542 26.91 -1.49 10.13
N SER A 543 25.75 -1.51 10.80
CA SER A 543 25.44 -2.54 11.80
C SER A 543 25.23 -3.91 11.13
N THR A 544 25.47 -4.99 11.86
CA THR A 544 25.21 -6.33 11.33
C THR A 544 23.71 -6.60 11.30
N GLY A 545 23.19 -7.01 10.14
CA GLY A 545 21.79 -7.38 9.98
C GLY A 545 21.53 -8.88 9.96
N PHE A 546 22.43 -9.64 9.33
CA PHE A 546 22.27 -11.09 9.19
C PHE A 546 23.58 -11.83 9.46
N TYR A 547 23.43 -13.03 10.02
CA TYR A 547 24.52 -13.92 10.41
C TYR A 547 24.36 -15.28 9.74
N PHE A 548 25.44 -15.81 9.18
CA PHE A 548 25.50 -17.12 8.55
C PHE A 548 26.10 -18.08 9.57
N VAL A 549 25.27 -18.97 10.12
CA VAL A 549 25.56 -19.68 11.36
C VAL A 549 25.41 -21.18 11.17
N ARG A 550 26.42 -21.92 11.63
CA ARG A 550 26.32 -23.35 11.92
C ARG A 550 26.45 -23.58 13.42
N LEU A 551 25.75 -24.57 13.91
CA LEU A 551 25.68 -24.87 15.33
C LEU A 551 25.28 -26.33 15.54
N ALA A 552 25.57 -26.84 16.73
CA ALA A 552 25.17 -28.18 17.15
C ALA A 552 24.23 -28.09 18.35
N TYR A 553 23.49 -29.16 18.61
CA TYR A 553 22.79 -29.30 19.88
C TYR A 553 23.75 -29.62 21.02
N ILE A 554 23.39 -29.20 22.24
CA ILE A 554 24.04 -29.75 23.44
C ILE A 554 23.75 -31.26 23.59
N PRO A 555 24.63 -32.04 24.24
CA PRO A 555 24.52 -33.50 24.27
C PRO A 555 23.19 -34.06 24.80
N ASN A 556 22.56 -33.40 25.77
CA ASN A 556 21.31 -33.83 26.42
C ASN A 556 20.05 -33.13 25.88
N ILE A 557 20.09 -32.55 24.68
CA ILE A 557 18.95 -31.79 24.13
C ILE A 557 17.65 -32.58 24.09
N LYS A 558 17.69 -33.88 23.76
CA LYS A 558 16.48 -34.70 23.62
C LYS A 558 15.74 -34.83 24.95
N GLU A 559 16.48 -34.89 26.06
CA GLU A 559 15.91 -34.94 27.41
C GLU A 559 15.31 -33.59 27.80
N ILE A 560 15.99 -32.49 27.49
CA ILE A 560 15.49 -31.13 27.74
C ILE A 560 14.18 -30.88 26.98
N LEU A 561 14.16 -31.16 25.68
CA LEU A 561 12.97 -30.96 24.85
C LEU A 561 11.80 -31.87 25.27
N ALA A 562 12.08 -33.11 25.70
CA ALA A 562 11.05 -33.99 26.23
C ALA A 562 10.43 -33.43 27.53
N SER A 563 11.26 -32.98 28.46
CA SER A 563 10.81 -32.35 29.71
C SER A 563 10.00 -31.07 29.47
N GLU A 564 10.47 -30.19 28.58
CA GLU A 564 9.74 -28.97 28.22
C GLU A 564 8.42 -29.27 27.51
N ARG A 565 8.39 -30.29 26.65
CA ARG A 565 7.15 -30.76 26.01
C ARG A 565 6.13 -31.24 27.03
N GLU A 566 6.56 -32.03 28.02
CA GLU A 566 5.70 -32.44 29.13
C GLU A 566 5.20 -31.24 29.93
N ALA A 567 6.06 -30.28 30.23
CA ALA A 567 5.70 -29.05 30.94
C ALA A 567 4.69 -28.18 30.18
N ARG A 568 4.83 -28.04 28.85
CA ARG A 568 3.91 -27.30 27.97
C ARG A 568 2.53 -27.97 27.86
N GLN A 569 2.48 -29.30 27.97
CA GLN A 569 1.24 -30.07 27.95
C GLN A 569 0.56 -30.17 29.33
N ALA A 570 1.29 -29.91 30.41
CA ALA A 570 0.74 -29.88 31.76
C ALA A 570 -0.33 -28.79 31.88
N LEU A 571 -1.46 -29.13 32.51
CA LEU A 571 -2.55 -28.19 32.70
C LEU A 571 -2.18 -27.16 33.76
N ARG A 572 -2.25 -25.89 33.37
CA ARG A 572 -2.23 -24.74 34.26
C ARG A 572 -3.66 -24.38 34.60
N THR A 573 -3.87 -23.76 35.76
CA THR A 573 -5.21 -23.43 36.23
C THR A 573 -5.33 -21.94 36.49
N GLU A 574 -6.34 -21.31 35.91
CA GLU A 574 -6.65 -19.89 36.06
C GLU A 574 -8.12 -19.71 36.47
N GLN A 575 -8.42 -18.62 37.20
CA GLN A 575 -9.80 -18.22 37.47
C GLN A 575 -10.20 -17.10 36.51
N ILE A 576 -11.22 -17.37 35.70
CA ILE A 576 -11.78 -16.41 34.75
C ILE A 576 -13.15 -15.93 35.19
N ILE A 577 -13.61 -14.82 34.60
CA ILE A 577 -15.00 -14.38 34.72
C ILE A 577 -15.74 -14.85 33.47
N TRP A 578 -16.75 -15.68 33.66
CA TRP A 578 -17.62 -16.13 32.58
C TRP A 578 -19.08 -15.97 33.00
N GLN A 579 -19.85 -15.23 32.19
CA GLN A 579 -21.25 -14.89 32.47
C GLN A 579 -21.48 -14.25 33.87
N GLY A 580 -20.50 -13.50 34.36
CA GLY A 580 -20.55 -12.85 35.67
C GLY A 580 -20.21 -13.76 36.87
N GLU A 581 -19.89 -15.03 36.63
CA GLU A 581 -19.43 -15.97 37.66
C GLU A 581 -17.92 -16.22 37.55
N LYS A 582 -17.29 -16.52 38.69
CA LYS A 582 -15.90 -17.00 38.71
C LYS A 582 -15.87 -18.48 38.39
N VAL A 583 -15.19 -18.82 37.31
CA VAL A 583 -15.04 -20.19 36.83
C VAL A 583 -13.56 -20.53 36.80
N GLN A 584 -13.20 -21.72 37.28
CA GLN A 584 -11.83 -22.18 37.24
C GLN A 584 -11.63 -23.00 35.97
N VAL A 585 -10.62 -22.65 35.17
CA VAL A 585 -10.31 -23.33 33.91
C VAL A 585 -8.90 -23.87 33.97
N ALA A 586 -8.73 -25.17 33.70
CA ALA A 586 -7.43 -25.79 33.52
C ALA A 586 -7.17 -26.05 32.03
N TYR A 587 -6.01 -25.62 31.53
CA TYR A 587 -5.64 -25.61 30.11
C TYR A 587 -4.12 -25.73 29.93
N PRO A 588 -3.63 -26.29 28.80
CA PRO A 588 -2.21 -26.35 28.49
C PRO A 588 -1.65 -24.96 28.15
N GLU A 589 -0.33 -24.85 27.97
CA GLU A 589 0.30 -23.57 27.63
C GLU A 589 -0.19 -23.02 26.27
N LEU A 590 -0.56 -21.73 26.28
CA LEU A 590 -1.02 -20.99 25.11
C LEU A 590 0.09 -20.12 24.54
N ASP A 591 0.13 -19.99 23.22
CA ASP A 591 1.04 -19.09 22.50
C ASP A 591 0.32 -17.93 21.81
N ILE A 592 -1.02 -18.01 21.72
CA ILE A 592 -1.88 -16.92 21.26
C ILE A 592 -2.98 -16.69 22.28
N ASN A 593 -3.11 -15.42 22.69
CA ASN A 593 -4.11 -14.88 23.63
C ASN A 593 -4.14 -15.57 25.01
N GLU A 594 -4.91 -14.97 25.91
CA GLU A 594 -5.17 -15.51 27.24
C GLU A 594 -6.39 -16.44 27.21
N ILE A 595 -6.52 -17.32 28.21
CA ILE A 595 -7.63 -18.28 28.27
C ILE A 595 -9.01 -17.60 28.34
N GLN A 596 -9.09 -16.38 28.88
CA GLN A 596 -10.31 -15.57 28.90
C GLN A 596 -10.90 -15.35 27.49
N ALA A 597 -10.06 -15.32 26.45
CA ALA A 597 -10.48 -15.14 25.06
C ALA A 597 -11.36 -16.29 24.52
N VAL A 598 -11.36 -17.46 25.17
CA VAL A 598 -12.29 -18.56 24.85
C VAL A 598 -13.72 -18.24 25.30
N PHE A 599 -13.87 -17.37 26.30
CA PHE A 599 -15.12 -17.15 27.04
C PHE A 599 -15.68 -15.72 26.90
N ASP A 600 -15.07 -14.88 26.06
CA ASP A 600 -15.46 -13.48 25.85
C ASP A 600 -16.65 -13.30 24.90
N GLY A 601 -17.00 -14.33 24.13
CA GLY A 601 -18.09 -14.30 23.15
C GLY A 601 -17.73 -13.59 21.84
N ASP A 602 -16.48 -13.16 21.65
CA ASP A 602 -16.00 -12.56 20.41
C ASP A 602 -15.56 -13.67 19.43
N PRO A 603 -16.24 -13.85 18.28
CA PRO A 603 -15.87 -14.87 17.31
C PRO A 603 -14.53 -14.60 16.60
N THR A 604 -13.89 -13.45 16.84
CA THR A 604 -12.57 -13.10 16.31
C THR A 604 -11.44 -13.34 17.31
N SER A 605 -11.78 -13.53 18.59
CA SER A 605 -10.87 -14.05 19.60
C SER A 605 -10.56 -15.52 19.34
N LEU A 606 -9.28 -15.88 19.31
CA LEU A 606 -8.83 -17.27 19.20
C LEU A 606 -7.72 -17.52 20.20
N ILE A 607 -7.67 -18.73 20.74
CA ILE A 607 -6.48 -19.21 21.42
C ILE A 607 -5.77 -20.24 20.55
N ARG A 608 -4.47 -20.37 20.76
CA ARG A 608 -3.68 -21.48 20.21
C ARG A 608 -2.79 -22.01 21.31
N THR A 609 -2.71 -23.34 21.38
CA THR A 609 -1.75 -24.02 22.26
C THR A 609 -0.37 -23.94 21.64
N LEU A 610 0.64 -23.72 22.46
CA LEU A 610 2.03 -23.70 22.00
C LEU A 610 2.45 -25.03 21.35
N GLU A 611 1.99 -26.16 21.90
CA GLU A 611 2.29 -27.50 21.33
C GLU A 611 1.24 -28.59 21.64
N ALA A 612 0.30 -28.35 22.58
CA ALA A 612 -0.57 -29.41 23.08
C ALA A 612 -1.69 -29.81 22.09
N ASN A 613 -1.67 -31.07 21.65
CA ASN A 613 -2.74 -31.68 20.86
C ASN A 613 -3.09 -33.07 21.44
N PRO A 614 -4.31 -33.28 21.99
CA PRO A 614 -5.46 -32.38 21.95
C PRO A 614 -5.33 -31.17 22.90
N LEU A 615 -5.90 -30.03 22.50
CA LEU A 615 -6.18 -28.91 23.39
C LEU A 615 -7.25 -29.38 24.40
N LYS A 616 -6.89 -29.46 25.68
CA LYS A 616 -7.77 -29.90 26.76
C LYS A 616 -8.17 -28.72 27.65
N LEU A 617 -9.47 -28.44 27.73
CA LEU A 617 -10.04 -27.47 28.68
C LEU A 617 -10.82 -28.21 29.75
N VAL A 618 -10.49 -27.99 31.02
CA VAL A 618 -11.25 -28.49 32.16
C VAL A 618 -11.90 -27.31 32.86
N VAL A 619 -13.22 -27.21 32.76
CA VAL A 619 -14.00 -26.08 33.28
C VAL A 619 -14.72 -26.52 34.55
N THR A 620 -14.36 -25.90 35.68
CA THR A 620 -14.89 -26.21 37.01
C THR A 620 -15.75 -25.07 37.53
N PHE A 621 -17.03 -25.35 37.75
CA PHE A 621 -18.00 -24.40 38.29
C PHE A 621 -18.09 -24.48 39.81
N SER A 622 -18.32 -23.34 40.46
CA SER A 622 -18.48 -23.26 41.92
C SER A 622 -19.81 -23.85 42.43
N LYS A 623 -20.81 -23.98 41.55
CA LYS A 623 -22.12 -24.58 41.81
C LYS A 623 -22.46 -25.55 40.69
N GLN A 624 -23.39 -26.47 40.95
CA GLN A 624 -23.88 -27.37 39.92
C GLN A 624 -24.64 -26.56 38.86
N THR A 625 -24.10 -26.52 37.65
CA THR A 625 -24.65 -25.78 36.50
C THR A 625 -25.10 -26.76 35.44
N LEU A 626 -26.33 -26.63 34.96
CA LEU A 626 -26.86 -27.43 33.86
C LEU A 626 -26.34 -26.88 32.52
N ILE A 627 -25.62 -27.71 31.77
CA ILE A 627 -25.12 -27.37 30.43
C ILE A 627 -25.93 -28.15 29.39
N ASN A 628 -26.76 -27.45 28.62
CA ASN A 628 -27.62 -28.07 27.60
C ASN A 628 -26.93 -28.19 26.23
N SER A 629 -25.98 -27.31 25.93
CA SER A 629 -25.27 -27.27 24.66
C SER A 629 -23.93 -26.56 24.81
N VAL A 630 -22.93 -27.00 24.04
CA VAL A 630 -21.64 -26.30 23.89
C VAL A 630 -21.51 -25.88 22.43
N ASN A 631 -21.24 -24.59 22.20
CA ASN A 631 -20.93 -24.07 20.87
C ASN A 631 -19.44 -23.72 20.83
N LEU A 632 -18.73 -24.27 19.85
CA LEU A 632 -17.29 -24.07 19.67
C LEU A 632 -17.04 -23.55 18.27
N LYS A 633 -16.25 -22.48 18.18
CA LYS A 633 -15.66 -22.04 16.92
C LYS A 633 -14.22 -22.53 16.88
N ILE A 634 -13.92 -23.41 15.95
CA ILE A 634 -12.60 -24.02 15.78
C ILE A 634 -12.01 -23.51 14.46
N GLY A 635 -10.69 -23.36 14.43
CA GLY A 635 -9.97 -22.97 13.21
C GLY A 635 -10.16 -23.95 12.06
N GLY A 636 -9.56 -23.64 10.90
CA GLY A 636 -9.79 -24.34 9.64
C GLY A 636 -9.26 -25.79 9.53
N THR A 637 -8.64 -26.35 10.56
CA THR A 637 -8.14 -27.74 10.52
C THR A 637 -9.23 -28.74 10.90
N PRO A 638 -9.36 -29.88 10.19
CA PRO A 638 -10.26 -30.96 10.60
C PRO A 638 -10.01 -31.35 12.06
N THR A 639 -11.04 -31.21 12.90
CA THR A 639 -10.91 -31.34 14.36
C THR A 639 -11.89 -32.35 14.90
N HIS A 640 -11.41 -33.24 15.77
CA HIS A 640 -12.25 -34.13 16.56
C HIS A 640 -12.49 -33.52 17.94
N ILE A 641 -13.75 -33.47 18.38
CA ILE A 641 -14.14 -32.88 19.66
C ILE A 641 -14.68 -33.99 20.56
N THR A 642 -14.23 -34.00 21.81
CA THR A 642 -14.77 -34.84 22.88
C THR A 642 -15.16 -33.91 24.03
N LEU A 643 -16.42 -33.99 24.49
CA LEU A 643 -16.96 -33.23 25.61
C LEU A 643 -17.08 -34.11 26.86
#